data_AF-A0A3M7ICV1-F1
#
_entry.id   AF-A0A3M7ICV1-F1
#
_cell.length_a   1.000
_cell.length_b   1.000
_cell.length_c   1.000
_cell.angle_alpha   90.00
_cell.angle_beta   90.00
_cell.angle_gamma   90.00
#
_symmetry.space_group_name_H-M   'P 1'
#
loop_
_entity.id
_entity.type
_entity.pdbx_description
1 polymer ?
#
loop_
_entity_poly.entity_id
_entity_poly.type
_entity_poly.pdbx_seq_one_letter_code
_entity_poly.pdbx_strand_id
1 'polypeptide(L)'
;MLSLRDMLAMSSPMRLATIALLLARPGVSQTYTDCNPLQSSNCPPDAALGQSIGVDFANGRSDRFSPTGNPTYDSNGVSLSVAQQGDSPTLISDWYIMFGRVEITMKSAPGQGIVSSVVLQSNDLDEIDWEWVGTATQQVQSNYFGKGQTGSYNRAALHDAPDCQNTWHKYTIDWTSDEIVWQIDGTTVRALKAQDSLGPYPQTPMQVKFGIWAGGDPSNPQGTIDWAGGLTDYTAGPYSMLVDSISVTDYSTGSEYTWSDQSGAWTSIRSKGGDINGNIGADTIASGDAPAVTTAAAGSNVEPYSGTHASCSTCSSPGIGGWTSTFHSALSASSPAVSQVVSSSDLGYNTITPFNDPSSLATNPGEISTATSHSSSVGSSPSITNAASFMTQIQAAAVNADAVTTSSHGVVFLQTTDVGTLASGTAHNGGFPRTELLNVGDFVSTGSHPSSSASKHQSRFRRSAIVSTKMRASLVLSFWSASAAALWPIPSTFTSGDKALWIDRDVKINYRIAESVGELHLTQNVLTKADQEHESSYGNPSGNMSWSSQIVENAKERTIDTLFNKNFVPWKFHPRFSDFEPQLGDDSTYLKSITLQQNASDPTGIAKPTTGSVDESYTVDISTNGEVTITAGSSIGLSYGLTTFTQLFYKCSKGEGVYTTLAPVHIADSPMFPWRGLNIDTSRTFKPMQEMYAMIDSMAFNKMNRLHWHVTDAQAWPLEISSMPELADEGAYTSFQKYSAEDVKALQEYGALVGVEVVMEIDNPGHTSSIAFSHPDLIAAFNVQPDWNTYAAEPPSGTLKLNSTAVYDFLEKLFDDLLPRLKPLTSYFHLGGDEVNMNAYNLDNTVESNLSSVLQPLMQKYMDRNMDQIESAGFTPLVWEEMLLDWNLTLPENTIVQSWQSDEALAEIVSKGYRGLAGNYNYWYLDCGKGQWLNFYQGESSQQYWPYLDYCDPFKNWRLMYSYDPLNGIPENATHLVLGGETHIWSEQTDAVNLEYMVWPRACAAAEVLWSGAKDASGQNRSQTTAAPRLSEMRERLVARGVHADAIQMPFCVMNGTQCAL
;
A
#
# COMPACT_ATOMS: atom_id res chain seq x y z
N MET A 1 16.03 37.02 4.50
CA MET A 1 14.92 37.80 3.90
C MET A 1 15.14 39.28 4.15
N LEU A 2 14.94 40.15 3.15
CA LEU A 2 14.84 41.61 3.34
C LEU A 2 13.42 41.96 3.79
N SER A 3 13.25 43.00 4.59
CA SER A 3 11.91 43.42 5.03
C SER A 3 11.19 44.22 3.95
N LEU A 4 9.86 44.28 4.02
CA LEU A 4 9.04 45.13 3.16
C LEU A 4 9.44 46.63 3.23
N ARG A 5 10.10 47.03 4.32
CA ARG A 5 10.64 48.37 4.54
C ARG A 5 11.89 48.65 3.70
N ASP A 6 12.70 47.63 3.44
CA ASP A 6 13.96 47.75 2.68
C ASP A 6 13.67 47.83 1.17
N MET A 7 12.69 47.06 0.68
CA MET A 7 12.24 47.13 -0.73
C MET A 7 11.70 48.52 -1.11
N LEU A 8 11.10 49.23 -0.15
CA LEU A 8 10.59 50.60 -0.35
C LEU A 8 11.70 51.68 -0.37
N ALA A 9 12.94 51.35 -0.03
CA ALA A 9 14.09 52.26 -0.06
C ALA A 9 14.93 52.19 -1.35
N MET A 10 14.78 51.15 -2.17
CA MET A 10 15.60 50.93 -3.38
C MET A 10 15.20 51.85 -4.54
N SER A 11 16.13 52.16 -5.45
CA SER A 11 15.91 53.02 -6.62
C SER A 11 15.13 52.32 -7.74
N SER A 12 14.41 53.08 -8.58
CA SER A 12 13.49 52.53 -9.58
C SER A 12 14.09 51.51 -10.57
N PRO A 13 15.34 51.66 -11.09
CA PRO A 13 15.94 50.64 -11.94
C PRO A 13 16.18 49.31 -11.20
N MET A 14 16.54 49.40 -9.92
CA MET A 14 16.79 48.24 -9.08
C MET A 14 15.48 47.51 -8.72
N ARG A 15 14.38 48.24 -8.51
CA ARG A 15 13.05 47.64 -8.32
C ARG A 15 12.60 46.82 -9.52
N LEU A 16 12.82 47.32 -10.75
CA LEU A 16 12.49 46.60 -11.98
C LEU A 16 13.32 45.31 -12.12
N ALA A 17 14.63 45.35 -11.82
CA ALA A 17 15.46 44.14 -11.83
C ALA A 17 15.07 43.12 -10.76
N THR A 18 14.72 43.55 -9.54
CA THR A 18 14.29 42.65 -8.46
C THR A 18 12.89 42.06 -8.70
N ILE A 19 11.99 42.80 -9.36
CA ILE A 19 10.67 42.28 -9.77
C ILE A 19 10.81 41.29 -10.95
N ALA A 20 11.73 41.54 -11.89
CA ALA A 20 11.99 40.61 -13.00
C ALA A 20 12.57 39.27 -12.51
N LEU A 21 13.47 39.26 -11.51
CA LEU A 21 13.98 38.01 -10.92
C LEU A 21 12.94 37.26 -10.07
N LEU A 22 11.86 37.90 -9.61
CA LEU A 22 10.77 37.26 -8.88
C LEU A 22 9.70 36.63 -9.81
N LEU A 23 9.84 36.78 -11.13
CA LEU A 23 8.93 36.21 -12.14
C LEU A 23 9.59 35.13 -13.01
N ALA A 24 10.88 34.85 -12.83
CA ALA A 24 11.56 33.73 -13.45
C ALA A 24 11.28 32.42 -12.66
N ARG A 25 10.15 31.76 -12.99
CA ARG A 25 9.94 30.36 -12.59
C ARG A 25 10.82 29.45 -13.47
N PRO A 26 11.47 28.40 -12.93
CA PRO A 26 12.04 27.35 -13.77
C PRO A 26 10.91 26.70 -14.59
N GLY A 27 11.16 26.46 -15.87
CA GLY A 27 10.14 25.98 -16.81
C GLY A 27 9.91 24.48 -16.68
N VAL A 28 8.89 24.08 -15.92
CA VAL A 28 8.29 22.75 -16.04
C VAL A 28 7.05 22.89 -16.93
N SER A 29 7.11 22.33 -18.13
CA SER A 29 5.91 21.92 -18.87
C SER A 29 5.70 20.42 -18.54
N GLN A 30 4.49 19.91 -18.34
CA GLN A 30 3.25 20.42 -18.95
C GLN A 30 1.97 20.36 -18.10
N THR A 31 1.99 19.86 -16.85
CA THR A 31 0.73 19.58 -16.12
C THR A 31 0.59 20.20 -14.73
N TYR A 32 -0.16 21.29 -14.67
CA TYR A 32 -0.72 21.84 -13.44
C TYR A 32 -2.08 22.49 -13.72
N THR A 33 -2.91 22.53 -12.68
CA THR A 33 -4.20 23.24 -12.63
C THR A 33 -4.16 24.27 -11.52
N ASP A 34 -4.74 25.45 -11.75
CA ASP A 34 -4.84 26.51 -10.73
C ASP A 34 -5.97 26.22 -9.71
N CYS A 35 -6.94 25.35 -10.05
CA CYS A 35 -8.00 24.88 -9.16
C CYS A 35 -8.62 23.59 -9.70
N ASN A 36 -8.56 22.51 -8.92
CA ASN A 36 -9.12 21.20 -9.30
C ASN A 36 -10.59 21.04 -8.85
N PRO A 37 -11.57 20.92 -9.77
CA PRO A 37 -13.00 20.79 -9.44
C PRO A 37 -13.36 19.55 -8.60
N LEU A 38 -12.69 18.41 -8.79
CA LEU A 38 -12.86 17.22 -7.92
C LEU A 38 -12.58 17.55 -6.44
N GLN A 39 -11.66 18.48 -6.18
CA GLN A 39 -11.22 18.86 -4.83
C GLN A 39 -11.87 20.15 -4.30
N SER A 40 -12.36 21.03 -5.17
CA SER A 40 -12.93 22.34 -4.80
C SER A 40 -14.19 22.69 -5.58
N SER A 41 -15.29 22.93 -4.86
CA SER A 41 -16.56 23.42 -5.43
C SER A 41 -16.55 24.91 -5.82
N ASN A 42 -15.43 25.62 -5.60
CA ASN A 42 -15.30 27.07 -5.80
C ASN A 42 -14.33 27.44 -6.93
N CYS A 43 -14.03 26.53 -7.86
CA CYS A 43 -13.19 26.85 -9.01
C CYS A 43 -13.86 27.89 -9.93
N PRO A 44 -13.08 28.80 -10.54
CA PRO A 44 -13.61 29.75 -11.51
C PRO A 44 -14.16 29.01 -12.75
N PRO A 45 -15.15 29.57 -13.45
CA PRO A 45 -15.57 29.04 -14.75
C PRO A 45 -14.43 29.09 -15.78
N ASP A 46 -14.26 28.01 -16.53
CA ASP A 46 -13.28 27.94 -17.62
C ASP A 46 -13.80 28.69 -18.85
N ALA A 47 -13.04 29.64 -19.38
CA ALA A 47 -13.43 30.38 -20.58
C ALA A 47 -13.48 29.44 -21.79
N ALA A 48 -14.64 29.33 -22.44
CA ALA A 48 -14.84 28.43 -23.56
C ALA A 48 -14.40 29.07 -24.89
N LEU A 49 -13.91 28.26 -25.83
CA LEU A 49 -13.66 28.72 -27.19
C LEU A 49 -14.97 28.90 -27.97
N GLY A 50 -15.91 27.96 -27.80
CA GLY A 50 -17.29 28.02 -28.29
C GLY A 50 -17.47 27.96 -29.82
N GLN A 51 -16.40 27.76 -30.58
CA GLN A 51 -16.36 27.87 -32.05
C GLN A 51 -15.13 27.15 -32.65
N SER A 52 -15.00 27.21 -33.98
CA SER A 52 -13.77 26.85 -34.69
C SER A 52 -12.85 28.06 -34.89
N ILE A 53 -11.54 27.87 -34.70
CA ILE A 53 -10.50 28.84 -35.08
C ILE A 53 -9.36 28.17 -35.85
N GLY A 54 -8.69 28.94 -36.70
CA GLY A 54 -7.40 28.59 -37.28
C GLY A 54 -6.37 29.67 -36.95
N VAL A 55 -5.15 29.25 -36.60
CA VAL A 55 -4.01 30.11 -36.33
C VAL A 55 -2.85 29.68 -37.23
N ASP A 56 -2.41 30.60 -38.07
CA ASP A 56 -1.22 30.47 -38.93
C ASP A 56 -0.10 31.30 -38.29
N PHE A 57 0.92 30.60 -37.77
CA PHE A 57 2.03 31.23 -37.05
C PHE A 57 3.07 31.86 -37.97
N ALA A 58 3.02 31.62 -39.29
CA ALA A 58 3.89 32.30 -40.25
C ALA A 58 3.52 33.79 -40.40
N ASN A 59 2.30 34.16 -39.98
CA ASN A 59 1.89 35.56 -39.82
C ASN A 59 2.33 36.20 -38.48
N GLY A 60 3.04 35.45 -37.63
CA GLY A 60 3.57 35.91 -36.34
C GLY A 60 2.77 35.44 -35.13
N ARG A 61 2.97 36.14 -34.00
CA ARG A 61 2.36 35.78 -32.71
C ARG A 61 0.84 35.93 -32.71
N SER A 62 0.15 34.87 -32.28
CA SER A 62 -1.29 34.86 -32.00
C SER A 62 -1.65 35.57 -30.69
N ASP A 63 -2.87 36.13 -30.64
CA ASP A 63 -3.52 36.68 -29.44
C ASP A 63 -4.49 35.69 -28.76
N ARG A 64 -4.49 34.42 -29.21
CA ARG A 64 -5.32 33.31 -28.70
C ARG A 64 -4.53 32.29 -27.87
N PHE A 65 -3.21 32.47 -27.79
CA PHE A 65 -2.28 31.61 -27.07
C PHE A 65 -1.27 32.45 -26.27
N SER A 66 -1.11 32.12 -24.99
CA SER A 66 -0.12 32.69 -24.09
C SER A 66 1.18 31.85 -24.11
N PRO A 67 2.35 32.46 -24.37
CA PRO A 67 3.63 31.75 -24.38
C PRO A 67 4.30 31.70 -23.01
N THR A 68 4.89 30.56 -22.68
CA THR A 68 6.01 30.44 -21.75
C THR A 68 7.34 30.46 -22.53
N GLY A 69 8.42 30.91 -21.89
CA GLY A 69 9.72 31.05 -22.55
C GLY A 69 9.74 32.15 -23.63
N ASN A 70 10.61 31.98 -24.64
CA ASN A 70 10.88 32.98 -25.68
C ASN A 70 10.67 32.39 -27.10
N PRO A 71 9.43 32.13 -27.54
CA PRO A 71 9.16 31.67 -28.91
C PRO A 71 9.60 32.70 -29.95
N THR A 72 10.15 32.23 -31.06
CA THR A 72 10.46 33.05 -32.23
C THR A 72 9.52 32.73 -33.39
N TYR A 73 9.27 33.71 -34.27
CA TYR A 73 8.31 33.59 -35.36
C TYR A 73 8.96 34.06 -36.66
N ASP A 74 8.86 33.25 -37.72
CA ASP A 74 9.29 33.62 -39.07
C ASP A 74 8.34 33.02 -40.13
N SER A 75 8.74 33.04 -41.40
CA SER A 75 7.92 32.51 -42.51
C SER A 75 7.66 31.00 -42.48
N ASN A 76 8.25 30.26 -41.54
CA ASN A 76 8.04 28.82 -41.31
C ASN A 76 7.19 28.54 -40.06
N GLY A 77 6.54 29.55 -39.48
CA GLY A 77 5.72 29.41 -38.29
C GLY A 77 6.39 29.87 -37.01
N VAL A 78 6.02 29.24 -35.88
CA VAL A 78 6.63 29.46 -34.57
C VAL A 78 7.69 28.39 -34.29
N SER A 79 8.86 28.83 -33.83
CA SER A 79 9.92 27.98 -33.30
C SER A 79 9.93 28.06 -31.78
N LEU A 80 9.81 26.89 -31.15
CA LEU A 80 9.97 26.67 -29.72
C LEU A 80 11.30 25.94 -29.52
N SER A 81 12.19 26.42 -28.65
CA SER A 81 13.57 25.91 -28.60
C SER A 81 14.09 25.70 -27.16
N VAL A 82 14.73 24.56 -26.94
CA VAL A 82 15.53 24.25 -25.74
C VAL A 82 16.99 24.54 -26.05
N ALA A 83 17.56 25.55 -25.38
CA ALA A 83 18.97 25.96 -25.55
C ALA A 83 19.83 25.64 -24.32
N GLN A 84 19.23 25.56 -23.14
CA GLN A 84 19.89 25.31 -21.87
C GLN A 84 18.96 24.59 -20.88
N GLN A 85 19.52 24.16 -19.75
CA GLN A 85 18.79 23.48 -18.67
C GLN A 85 17.60 24.32 -18.16
N GLY A 86 16.45 23.69 -17.92
CA GLY A 86 15.22 24.35 -17.50
C GLY A 86 14.50 25.21 -18.55
N ASP A 87 14.94 25.22 -19.82
CA ASP A 87 14.15 25.77 -20.92
C ASP A 87 12.97 24.84 -21.24
N SER A 88 11.75 25.37 -21.20
CA SER A 88 10.53 24.66 -21.61
C SER A 88 9.49 25.62 -22.23
N PRO A 89 9.75 26.13 -23.44
CA PRO A 89 8.82 27.03 -24.12
C PRO A 89 7.59 26.28 -24.65
N THR A 90 6.41 26.75 -24.25
CA THR A 90 5.10 26.17 -24.54
C THR A 90 4.12 27.28 -24.92
N LEU A 91 3.24 27.04 -25.88
CA LEU A 91 2.07 27.87 -26.15
C LEU A 91 0.84 27.21 -25.51
N ILE A 92 0.11 27.98 -24.71
CA ILE A 92 -1.07 27.53 -23.94
C ILE A 92 -2.27 28.34 -24.42
N SER A 93 -3.40 27.70 -24.73
CA SER A 93 -4.61 28.39 -25.16
C SER A 93 -5.21 29.26 -24.04
N ASP A 94 -5.66 30.47 -24.37
CA ASP A 94 -6.33 31.37 -23.41
C ASP A 94 -7.80 30.97 -23.14
N TRP A 95 -8.18 29.76 -23.52
CA TRP A 95 -9.53 29.19 -23.55
C TRP A 95 -9.46 27.66 -23.48
N TYR A 96 -10.58 27.04 -23.15
CA TYR A 96 -10.79 25.60 -23.06
C TYR A 96 -11.77 25.13 -24.16
N ILE A 97 -11.71 23.85 -24.52
CA ILE A 97 -12.71 23.14 -25.32
C ILE A 97 -13.37 22.03 -24.51
N MET A 98 -14.61 21.69 -24.81
CA MET A 98 -15.30 20.57 -24.15
C MET A 98 -15.87 19.63 -25.20
N PHE A 99 -15.15 18.52 -25.42
CA PHE A 99 -15.11 17.76 -26.67
C PHE A 99 -14.71 18.64 -27.86
N GLY A 100 -14.04 18.07 -28.85
CA GLY A 100 -13.53 18.86 -29.96
C GLY A 100 -12.46 18.20 -30.80
N ARG A 101 -12.03 18.94 -31.82
CA ARG A 101 -11.02 18.53 -32.79
C ARG A 101 -9.85 19.51 -32.78
N VAL A 102 -8.64 19.00 -32.56
CA VAL A 102 -7.37 19.74 -32.59
C VAL A 102 -6.53 19.19 -33.73
N GLU A 103 -6.16 20.04 -34.68
CA GLU A 103 -5.31 19.70 -35.83
C GLU A 103 -4.10 20.63 -35.87
N ILE A 104 -2.89 20.09 -35.71
CA ILE A 104 -1.64 20.86 -35.66
C ILE A 104 -0.66 20.39 -36.74
N THR A 105 -0.14 21.34 -37.52
CA THR A 105 0.87 21.10 -38.55
C THR A 105 2.25 21.44 -37.99
N MET A 106 3.09 20.43 -37.76
CA MET A 106 4.36 20.61 -37.05
C MET A 106 5.50 19.71 -37.54
N LYS A 107 6.70 20.03 -37.06
CA LYS A 107 7.89 19.16 -37.04
C LYS A 107 8.37 19.02 -35.61
N SER A 108 8.66 17.80 -35.18
CA SER A 108 9.24 17.55 -33.86
C SER A 108 10.71 17.93 -33.82
N ALA A 109 11.21 18.22 -32.63
CA ALA A 109 12.61 18.55 -32.42
C ALA A 109 13.49 17.27 -32.45
N PRO A 110 14.67 17.31 -33.09
CA PRO A 110 15.70 16.30 -32.90
C PRO A 110 16.39 16.46 -31.54
N GLY A 111 17.02 15.40 -31.03
CA GLY A 111 17.96 15.47 -29.90
C GLY A 111 17.78 14.34 -28.89
N GLN A 112 18.88 13.90 -28.27
CA GLN A 112 18.82 13.02 -27.11
C GLN A 112 18.26 13.79 -25.91
N GLY A 113 17.32 13.20 -25.18
CA GLY A 113 16.67 13.84 -24.04
C GLY A 113 15.65 14.93 -24.40
N ILE A 114 15.40 15.19 -25.69
CA ILE A 114 14.47 16.24 -26.13
C ILE A 114 13.10 15.65 -26.43
N VAL A 115 12.06 16.32 -25.97
CA VAL A 115 10.66 15.93 -26.18
C VAL A 115 9.90 17.10 -26.77
N SER A 116 9.21 16.87 -27.89
CA SER A 116 8.14 17.77 -28.36
C SER A 116 6.80 17.19 -27.92
N SER A 117 5.80 18.04 -27.68
CA SER A 117 4.50 17.57 -27.17
C SER A 117 3.33 18.47 -27.60
N VAL A 118 2.16 17.83 -27.72
CA VAL A 118 0.85 18.47 -27.89
C VAL A 118 -0.12 17.79 -26.92
N VAL A 119 -0.59 18.53 -25.93
CA VAL A 119 -1.35 18.03 -24.78
C VAL A 119 -2.66 18.80 -24.69
N LEU A 120 -3.78 18.09 -24.69
CA LEU A 120 -5.06 18.62 -24.21
C LEU A 120 -5.15 18.30 -22.71
N GLN A 121 -5.40 19.28 -21.85
CA GLN A 121 -5.53 19.02 -20.42
C GLN A 121 -6.58 19.87 -19.70
N SER A 122 -7.34 19.23 -18.81
CA SER A 122 -8.35 19.84 -17.95
C SER A 122 -7.85 20.23 -16.56
N ASN A 123 -8.67 21.03 -15.88
CA ASN A 123 -8.48 21.34 -14.46
C ASN A 123 -8.73 20.14 -13.52
N ASP A 124 -9.50 19.14 -13.97
CA ASP A 124 -9.69 17.89 -13.25
C ASP A 124 -8.50 16.90 -13.44
N LEU A 125 -7.48 17.27 -14.22
CA LEU A 125 -6.34 16.44 -14.65
C LEU A 125 -6.74 15.27 -15.59
N ASP A 126 -7.77 15.46 -16.41
CA ASP A 126 -7.92 14.70 -17.65
C ASP A 126 -6.89 15.21 -18.69
N GLU A 127 -6.34 14.32 -19.51
CA GLU A 127 -5.18 14.55 -20.38
C GLU A 127 -5.24 13.68 -21.66
N ILE A 128 -4.86 14.24 -22.82
CA ILE A 128 -4.78 13.53 -24.12
C ILE A 128 -3.60 14.07 -24.92
N ASP A 129 -2.71 13.17 -25.36
CA ASP A 129 -1.35 13.56 -25.76
C ASP A 129 -0.95 13.08 -27.16
N TRP A 130 -0.08 13.88 -27.77
CA TRP A 130 0.95 13.47 -28.72
C TRP A 130 2.32 13.85 -28.17
N GLU A 131 3.28 12.91 -28.21
CA GLU A 131 4.65 13.13 -27.75
C GLU A 131 5.67 12.56 -28.76
N TRP A 132 6.75 13.29 -28.99
CA TRP A 132 7.85 12.89 -29.88
C TRP A 132 9.17 12.95 -29.11
N VAL A 133 9.78 11.77 -28.92
CA VAL A 133 11.15 11.65 -28.41
C VAL A 133 12.14 12.01 -29.53
N GLY A 134 13.08 12.91 -29.27
CA GLY A 134 13.95 13.51 -30.28
C GLY A 134 14.98 12.55 -30.92
N THR A 135 15.12 11.32 -30.40
CA THR A 135 15.86 10.22 -31.02
C THR A 135 14.99 9.35 -31.96
N ALA A 136 13.66 9.39 -31.81
CA ALA A 136 12.71 8.56 -32.54
C ALA A 136 12.23 9.23 -33.84
N THR A 137 13.15 9.40 -34.81
CA THR A 137 12.92 10.20 -36.04
C THR A 137 11.80 9.72 -36.97
N GLN A 138 11.24 8.53 -36.73
CA GLN A 138 10.26 7.86 -37.58
C GLN A 138 8.92 7.59 -36.87
N GLN A 139 8.75 8.02 -35.63
CA GLN A 139 7.66 7.58 -34.77
C GLN A 139 7.09 8.72 -33.92
N VAL A 140 5.87 8.54 -33.43
CA VAL A 140 5.21 9.41 -32.45
C VAL A 140 4.43 8.56 -31.45
N GLN A 141 4.32 9.03 -30.22
CA GLN A 141 3.55 8.40 -29.16
C GLN A 141 2.22 9.13 -28.96
N SER A 142 1.13 8.40 -28.84
CA SER A 142 -0.16 8.91 -28.35
C SER A 142 -0.39 8.43 -26.92
N ASN A 143 -0.93 9.26 -26.03
CA ASN A 143 -1.22 8.87 -24.65
C ASN A 143 -2.53 9.51 -24.14
N TYR A 144 -3.03 9.05 -22.98
CA TYR A 144 -4.19 9.66 -22.32
C TYR A 144 -4.24 9.33 -20.82
N PHE A 145 -4.77 10.26 -20.02
CA PHE A 145 -5.05 10.06 -18.60
C PHE A 145 -6.37 10.69 -18.19
N GLY A 146 -7.06 10.12 -17.21
CA GLY A 146 -8.28 10.69 -16.66
C GLY A 146 -8.14 10.96 -15.17
N LYS A 147 -8.63 12.11 -14.70
CA LYS A 147 -8.71 12.52 -13.29
C LYS A 147 -7.39 12.46 -12.51
N GLY A 148 -6.26 12.68 -13.19
CA GLY A 148 -4.91 12.57 -12.62
C GLY A 148 -4.50 11.14 -12.25
N GLN A 149 -5.23 10.12 -12.70
CA GLN A 149 -4.93 8.72 -12.40
C GLN A 149 -3.93 8.14 -13.39
N THR A 150 -2.64 8.32 -13.08
CA THR A 150 -1.53 7.93 -13.97
C THR A 150 -1.07 6.47 -13.82
N GLY A 151 -1.11 5.95 -12.59
CA GLY A 151 -1.10 4.53 -12.22
C GLY A 151 -0.20 3.59 -13.04
N SER A 152 -0.78 3.00 -14.10
CA SER A 152 -0.28 1.79 -14.75
C SER A 152 0.66 2.01 -15.94
N TYR A 153 0.89 3.24 -16.42
CA TYR A 153 1.88 3.55 -17.48
C TYR A 153 1.47 3.07 -18.90
N ASN A 154 0.57 2.10 -18.97
CA ASN A 154 0.24 1.23 -20.10
C ASN A 154 -0.72 1.83 -21.15
N ARG A 155 -0.97 3.14 -21.11
CA ARG A 155 -1.96 3.82 -21.98
C ARG A 155 -1.36 4.40 -23.25
N ALA A 156 -0.03 4.43 -23.34
CA ALA A 156 0.66 4.93 -24.51
C ALA A 156 0.65 3.93 -25.67
N ALA A 157 0.67 4.45 -26.89
CA ALA A 157 0.82 3.66 -28.12
C ALA A 157 1.73 4.40 -29.12
N LEU A 158 2.63 3.66 -29.77
CA LEU A 158 3.54 4.17 -30.79
C LEU A 158 2.93 4.04 -32.19
N HIS A 159 3.17 5.05 -33.03
CA HIS A 159 2.66 5.16 -34.39
C HIS A 159 3.77 5.55 -35.36
N ASP A 160 3.73 5.03 -36.59
CA ASP A 160 4.65 5.43 -37.65
C ASP A 160 4.39 6.89 -38.07
N ALA A 161 5.42 7.73 -37.95
CA ALA A 161 5.48 9.11 -38.38
C ALA A 161 6.82 9.35 -39.10
N PRO A 162 6.99 8.84 -40.33
CA PRO A 162 8.28 8.78 -40.99
C PRO A 162 8.82 10.18 -41.31
N ASP A 163 10.04 10.47 -40.87
CA ASP A 163 10.72 11.77 -41.05
C ASP A 163 10.04 12.96 -40.33
N CYS A 164 9.43 12.70 -39.15
CA CYS A 164 8.66 13.69 -38.37
C CYS A 164 9.44 14.95 -37.92
N GLN A 165 10.77 14.94 -38.05
CA GLN A 165 11.66 16.04 -37.71
C GLN A 165 11.98 16.96 -38.92
N ASN A 166 11.93 16.44 -40.16
CA ASN A 166 12.25 17.22 -41.36
C ASN A 166 11.02 17.45 -42.27
N THR A 167 10.00 16.60 -42.20
CA THR A 167 8.75 16.70 -42.96
C THR A 167 7.65 17.32 -42.10
N TRP A 168 6.82 18.18 -42.69
CA TRP A 168 5.63 18.73 -42.03
C TRP A 168 4.53 17.67 -42.01
N HIS A 169 4.08 17.28 -40.83
CA HIS A 169 2.93 16.39 -40.66
C HIS A 169 1.79 17.12 -39.96
N LYS A 170 0.56 16.76 -40.30
CA LYS A 170 -0.64 17.23 -39.60
C LYS A 170 -1.11 16.15 -38.62
N TYR A 171 -0.96 16.43 -37.34
CA TYR A 171 -1.42 15.57 -36.25
C TYR A 171 -2.81 16.01 -35.79
N THR A 172 -3.70 15.04 -35.58
CA THR A 172 -5.10 15.29 -35.21
C THR A 172 -5.43 14.55 -33.92
N ILE A 173 -6.17 15.21 -33.03
CA ILE A 173 -6.94 14.59 -31.95
C ILE A 173 -8.40 14.99 -32.15
N ASP A 174 -9.30 14.02 -32.28
CA ASP A 174 -10.75 14.20 -32.34
C ASP A 174 -11.36 13.49 -31.13
N TRP A 175 -11.96 14.24 -30.21
CA TRP A 175 -12.33 13.78 -28.87
C TRP A 175 -13.82 14.07 -28.60
N THR A 176 -14.55 13.02 -28.22
CA THR A 176 -16.00 13.04 -27.96
C THR A 176 -16.31 12.39 -26.61
N SER A 177 -17.58 12.26 -26.24
CA SER A 177 -17.99 11.46 -25.07
C SER A 177 -17.77 9.95 -25.27
N ASP A 178 -17.62 9.51 -26.52
CA ASP A 178 -17.75 8.12 -26.91
C ASP A 178 -16.41 7.53 -27.35
N GLU A 179 -15.53 8.32 -27.98
CA GLU A 179 -14.18 7.93 -28.39
C GLU A 179 -13.19 9.10 -28.56
N ILE A 180 -11.89 8.79 -28.43
CA ILE A 180 -10.75 9.62 -28.89
C ILE A 180 -10.18 8.98 -30.15
N VAL A 181 -9.98 9.77 -31.20
CA VAL A 181 -9.36 9.37 -32.47
C VAL A 181 -8.10 10.20 -32.72
N TRP A 182 -6.98 9.53 -32.92
CA TRP A 182 -5.71 10.13 -33.30
C TRP A 182 -5.43 9.88 -34.79
N GLN A 183 -5.07 10.93 -35.52
CA GLN A 183 -4.74 10.84 -36.97
C GLN A 183 -3.40 11.50 -37.30
N ILE A 184 -2.69 10.94 -38.28
CA ILE A 184 -1.49 11.51 -38.89
C ILE A 184 -1.77 11.71 -40.38
N ASP A 185 -1.63 12.94 -40.87
CA ASP A 185 -1.93 13.35 -42.25
C ASP A 185 -3.34 12.94 -42.74
N GLY A 186 -4.30 12.92 -41.82
CA GLY A 186 -5.69 12.50 -42.05
C GLY A 186 -5.92 10.98 -42.04
N THR A 187 -4.89 10.17 -41.81
CA THR A 187 -5.01 8.72 -41.62
C THR A 187 -5.17 8.41 -40.13
N THR A 188 -6.25 7.75 -39.73
CA THR A 188 -6.45 7.29 -38.35
C THR A 188 -5.40 6.23 -37.98
N VAL A 189 -4.64 6.48 -36.92
CA VAL A 189 -3.63 5.55 -36.38
C VAL A 189 -4.04 4.94 -35.03
N ARG A 190 -4.95 5.60 -34.29
CA ARG A 190 -5.56 5.06 -33.08
C ARG A 190 -7.01 5.54 -32.94
N ALA A 191 -7.88 4.66 -32.49
CA ALA A 191 -9.19 5.00 -31.94
C ALA A 191 -9.33 4.30 -30.58
N LEU A 192 -9.83 5.02 -29.57
CA LEU A 192 -10.08 4.53 -28.22
C LEU A 192 -11.51 4.88 -27.83
N LYS A 193 -12.38 3.89 -27.67
CA LYS A 193 -13.72 4.11 -27.13
C LYS A 193 -13.66 4.33 -25.63
N ALA A 194 -14.56 5.16 -25.11
CA ALA A 194 -14.66 5.48 -23.69
C ALA A 194 -14.95 4.27 -22.79
N GLN A 195 -15.59 3.23 -23.34
CA GLN A 195 -15.82 1.95 -22.66
C GLN A 195 -14.59 1.03 -22.64
N ASP A 196 -13.61 1.26 -23.52
CA ASP A 196 -12.44 0.38 -23.70
C ASP A 196 -11.18 0.97 -23.02
N SER A 197 -11.34 2.02 -22.19
CA SER A 197 -10.22 2.71 -21.55
C SER A 197 -9.69 1.97 -20.31
N LEU A 198 -8.36 1.76 -20.27
CA LEU A 198 -7.59 1.18 -19.15
C LEU A 198 -7.45 2.14 -17.94
N GLY A 199 -8.57 2.73 -17.51
CA GLY A 199 -8.65 3.79 -16.51
C GLY A 199 -9.79 4.77 -16.80
N PRO A 200 -9.94 5.87 -16.04
CA PRO A 200 -10.97 6.86 -16.30
C PRO A 200 -10.78 7.49 -17.69
N TYR A 201 -11.88 7.59 -18.43
CA TYR A 201 -11.87 8.23 -19.75
C TYR A 201 -11.81 9.76 -19.61
N PRO A 202 -10.93 10.47 -20.36
CA PRO A 202 -10.80 11.93 -20.33
C PRO A 202 -12.11 12.59 -20.81
N GLN A 203 -12.73 13.45 -19.98
CA GLN A 203 -14.13 13.85 -20.18
C GLN A 203 -14.50 15.23 -19.60
N THR A 204 -13.53 16.09 -19.30
CA THR A 204 -13.76 17.43 -18.70
C THR A 204 -13.03 18.51 -19.49
N PRO A 205 -13.45 19.79 -19.47
CA PRO A 205 -12.97 20.81 -20.40
C PRO A 205 -11.45 20.99 -20.39
N MET A 206 -10.82 21.06 -21.57
CA MET A 206 -9.37 21.04 -21.72
C MET A 206 -8.80 22.30 -22.40
N GLN A 207 -7.69 22.82 -21.88
CA GLN A 207 -6.79 23.71 -22.63
C GLN A 207 -5.97 22.92 -23.65
N VAL A 208 -5.62 23.56 -24.76
CA VAL A 208 -4.66 23.06 -25.73
C VAL A 208 -3.29 23.66 -25.42
N LYS A 209 -2.31 22.80 -25.14
CA LYS A 209 -0.93 23.14 -24.81
C LYS A 209 0.00 22.47 -25.83
N PHE A 210 0.97 23.18 -26.39
CA PHE A 210 1.99 22.54 -27.24
C PHE A 210 3.36 23.19 -27.04
N GLY A 211 4.41 22.37 -27.00
CA GLY A 211 5.71 22.81 -26.49
C GLY A 211 6.84 21.84 -26.75
N ILE A 212 8.02 22.26 -26.31
CA ILE A 212 9.25 21.45 -26.29
C ILE A 212 9.86 21.55 -24.90
N TRP A 213 10.44 20.45 -24.43
CA TRP A 213 11.14 20.37 -23.16
C TRP A 213 12.27 19.35 -23.21
N ALA A 214 13.19 19.44 -22.25
CA ALA A 214 14.22 18.42 -22.05
C ALA A 214 13.68 17.37 -21.07
N GLY A 215 13.17 16.25 -21.59
CA GLY A 215 12.85 15.06 -20.78
C GLY A 215 14.11 14.45 -20.15
N GLY A 216 15.24 14.51 -20.85
CA GLY A 216 16.57 14.18 -20.36
C GLY A 216 17.26 15.28 -19.56
N ASP A 217 16.54 16.25 -18.99
CA ASP A 217 17.16 17.21 -18.05
C ASP A 217 17.60 16.45 -16.78
N PRO A 218 18.85 16.60 -16.30
CA PRO A 218 19.32 15.93 -15.08
C PRO A 218 18.49 16.22 -13.80
N SER A 219 17.54 17.17 -13.82
CA SER A 219 16.61 17.38 -12.71
C SER A 219 15.32 16.55 -12.77
N ASN A 220 15.06 15.83 -13.86
CA ASN A 220 13.86 15.02 -14.03
C ASN A 220 14.01 13.62 -13.39
N PRO A 221 12.90 12.90 -13.15
CA PRO A 221 12.95 11.50 -12.72
C PRO A 221 13.63 10.61 -13.76
N GLN A 222 14.35 9.57 -13.33
CA GLN A 222 15.15 8.75 -14.23
C GLN A 222 14.33 8.10 -15.36
N GLY A 223 13.17 7.51 -15.05
CA GLY A 223 12.29 6.94 -16.09
C GLY A 223 11.85 7.95 -17.16
N THR A 224 11.77 9.25 -16.82
CA THR A 224 11.51 10.33 -17.79
C THR A 224 12.74 10.61 -18.67
N ILE A 225 13.93 10.58 -18.07
CA ILE A 225 15.20 10.72 -18.79
C ILE A 225 15.39 9.55 -19.77
N ASP A 226 15.16 8.31 -19.33
CA ASP A 226 15.31 7.10 -20.13
C ASP A 226 14.31 7.05 -21.29
N TRP A 227 13.03 7.35 -21.01
CA TRP A 227 11.99 7.46 -22.04
C TRP A 227 12.33 8.55 -23.08
N ALA A 228 12.88 9.68 -22.66
CA ALA A 228 13.37 10.73 -23.57
C ALA A 228 14.68 10.34 -24.32
N GLY A 229 15.17 9.12 -24.13
CA GLY A 229 16.35 8.57 -24.81
C GLY A 229 17.68 8.81 -24.09
N GLY A 230 17.66 9.25 -22.84
CA GLY A 230 18.84 9.56 -22.00
C GLY A 230 19.08 11.06 -21.83
N LEU A 231 20.17 11.41 -21.13
CA LEU A 231 20.51 12.79 -20.77
C LEU A 231 20.66 13.75 -21.98
N THR A 232 20.17 14.97 -21.80
CA THR A 232 20.18 16.03 -22.82
C THR A 232 21.58 16.63 -23.00
N ASP A 233 22.12 16.58 -24.22
CA ASP A 233 23.35 17.32 -24.56
C ASP A 233 23.03 18.78 -24.94
N TYR A 234 22.88 19.64 -23.94
CA TYR A 234 22.69 21.09 -24.17
C TYR A 234 23.81 21.74 -25.00
N THR A 235 24.99 21.12 -25.16
CA THR A 235 26.07 21.68 -25.99
C THR A 235 25.86 21.48 -27.49
N ALA A 236 24.99 20.54 -27.87
CA ALA A 236 24.55 20.30 -29.26
C ALA A 236 23.24 21.03 -29.61
N GLY A 237 22.64 21.75 -28.66
CA GLY A 237 21.50 22.63 -28.89
C GLY A 237 21.85 23.94 -29.62
N PRO A 238 20.87 24.83 -29.87
CA PRO A 238 19.47 24.71 -29.46
C PRO A 238 18.68 23.69 -30.29
N TYR A 239 17.89 22.87 -29.61
CA TYR A 239 16.94 21.95 -30.23
C TYR A 239 15.61 22.65 -30.42
N SER A 240 14.96 22.50 -31.58
CA SER A 240 13.80 23.31 -31.95
C SER A 240 12.66 22.49 -32.54
N MET A 241 11.47 22.65 -31.96
CA MET A 241 10.19 22.22 -32.51
C MET A 241 9.65 23.36 -33.39
N LEU A 242 9.08 23.04 -34.55
CA LEU A 242 8.48 24.03 -35.46
C LEU A 242 6.99 23.74 -35.61
N VAL A 243 6.15 24.77 -35.47
CA VAL A 243 4.70 24.68 -35.69
C VAL A 243 4.29 25.73 -36.72
N ASP A 244 3.79 25.27 -37.86
CA ASP A 244 3.28 26.11 -38.95
C ASP A 244 1.93 26.69 -38.59
N SER A 245 0.99 25.81 -38.24
CA SER A 245 -0.41 26.17 -38.04
C SER A 245 -1.12 25.23 -37.05
N ILE A 246 -2.17 25.73 -36.41
CA ILE A 246 -3.10 24.95 -35.60
C ILE A 246 -4.55 25.35 -35.89
N SER A 247 -5.43 24.37 -36.07
CA SER A 247 -6.87 24.51 -36.17
C SER A 247 -7.52 23.82 -34.96
N VAL A 248 -8.46 24.50 -34.30
CA VAL A 248 -9.17 23.93 -33.15
C VAL A 248 -10.66 24.23 -33.27
N THR A 249 -11.48 23.18 -33.16
CA THR A 249 -12.94 23.26 -33.09
C THR A 249 -13.39 22.80 -31.71
N ASP A 250 -14.01 23.71 -30.97
CA ASP A 250 -14.80 23.38 -29.79
C ASP A 250 -16.13 22.76 -30.23
N TYR A 251 -16.44 21.54 -29.81
CA TYR A 251 -17.76 20.95 -30.09
C TYR A 251 -18.87 21.58 -29.25
N SER A 252 -18.55 22.43 -28.27
CA SER A 252 -19.53 23.21 -27.52
C SER A 252 -19.67 24.65 -28.04
N THR A 253 -20.75 25.35 -27.65
CA THR A 253 -21.12 26.69 -28.20
C THR A 253 -21.21 27.84 -27.18
N GLY A 254 -21.06 27.57 -25.88
CA GLY A 254 -21.18 28.59 -24.83
C GLY A 254 -19.92 29.44 -24.64
N SER A 255 -19.96 30.36 -23.66
CA SER A 255 -18.87 31.29 -23.35
C SER A 255 -17.96 30.86 -22.20
N GLU A 256 -18.44 29.98 -21.32
CA GLU A 256 -17.66 29.41 -20.22
C GLU A 256 -18.24 28.05 -19.79
N TYR A 257 -17.39 27.20 -19.20
CA TYR A 257 -17.76 25.93 -18.60
C TYR A 257 -17.85 26.05 -17.08
N THR A 258 -18.84 25.39 -16.51
CA THR A 258 -19.04 25.26 -15.05
C THR A 258 -19.48 23.84 -14.69
N TRP A 259 -19.20 23.40 -13.47
CA TRP A 259 -19.59 22.09 -12.96
C TRP A 259 -20.83 22.21 -12.08
N SER A 260 -21.78 21.27 -12.18
CA SER A 260 -22.92 21.19 -11.24
C SER A 260 -22.61 20.50 -9.92
N ASP A 261 -21.50 19.77 -9.87
CA ASP A 261 -21.06 18.92 -8.77
C ASP A 261 -19.57 18.57 -8.96
N GLN A 262 -18.98 17.82 -8.03
CA GLN A 262 -17.54 17.48 -8.03
C GLN A 262 -17.26 16.05 -8.54
N SER A 263 -18.15 15.46 -9.34
CA SER A 263 -18.00 14.06 -9.80
C SER A 263 -16.86 13.86 -10.81
N GLY A 264 -16.44 14.92 -11.50
CA GLY A 264 -15.60 14.83 -12.70
C GLY A 264 -16.27 14.02 -13.83
N ALA A 265 -17.60 13.89 -13.82
CA ALA A 265 -18.32 13.31 -14.94
C ALA A 265 -18.66 14.42 -15.93
N TRP A 266 -18.55 14.17 -17.24
CA TRP A 266 -18.85 15.18 -18.26
C TRP A 266 -20.30 15.69 -18.18
N THR A 267 -21.21 14.83 -17.69
CA THR A 267 -22.63 15.15 -17.45
C THR A 267 -22.85 16.18 -16.33
N SER A 268 -21.83 16.51 -15.55
CA SER A 268 -21.84 17.63 -14.59
C SER A 268 -21.53 18.99 -15.26
N ILE A 269 -20.89 18.98 -16.44
CA ILE A 269 -20.44 20.19 -17.13
C ILE A 269 -21.63 20.94 -17.74
N ARG A 270 -21.59 22.28 -17.65
CA ARG A 270 -22.59 23.20 -18.19
C ARG A 270 -21.88 24.24 -19.05
N SER A 271 -22.25 24.32 -20.33
CA SER A 271 -21.85 25.41 -21.20
C SER A 271 -22.79 26.60 -20.98
N LYS A 272 -22.26 27.79 -20.67
CA LYS A 272 -23.09 28.97 -20.41
C LYS A 272 -23.46 29.68 -21.71
N GLY A 273 -24.76 29.82 -21.98
CA GLY A 273 -25.25 30.53 -23.16
C GLY A 273 -25.15 29.74 -24.47
N GLY A 274 -24.81 28.46 -24.40
CA GLY A 274 -24.80 27.50 -25.50
C GLY A 274 -24.90 26.07 -24.94
N ASP A 275 -24.67 25.08 -25.79
CA ASP A 275 -24.81 23.66 -25.48
C ASP A 275 -23.48 22.91 -25.65
N ILE A 276 -23.28 21.87 -24.83
CA ILE A 276 -22.24 20.85 -25.06
C ILE A 276 -22.62 20.06 -26.32
N ASN A 277 -21.64 19.77 -27.19
CA ASN A 277 -21.86 19.17 -28.51
C ASN A 277 -22.73 20.04 -29.48
N GLY A 278 -22.97 21.32 -29.18
CA GLY A 278 -23.73 22.23 -30.06
C GLY A 278 -23.08 22.52 -31.43
N ASN A 279 -21.77 22.30 -31.57
CA ASN A 279 -21.00 22.37 -32.81
C ASN A 279 -20.59 20.98 -33.35
N ILE A 280 -21.09 19.88 -32.77
CA ILE A 280 -20.71 18.54 -33.24
C ILE A 280 -21.19 18.34 -34.68
N GLY A 281 -20.24 18.13 -35.60
CA GLY A 281 -20.51 18.10 -37.05
C GLY A 281 -20.25 19.39 -37.81
N ALA A 282 -19.61 20.40 -37.21
CA ALA A 282 -19.10 21.57 -37.95
C ALA A 282 -18.06 21.20 -39.03
N ASP A 283 -17.31 20.09 -38.85
CA ASP A 283 -16.47 19.43 -39.86
C ASP A 283 -16.18 17.95 -39.46
N THR A 284 -17.20 17.10 -39.33
CA THR A 284 -16.97 15.65 -39.04
C THR A 284 -16.77 14.83 -40.31
N ILE A 285 -15.60 14.22 -40.45
CA ILE A 285 -15.38 13.08 -41.35
C ILE A 285 -15.80 11.82 -40.60
N ALA A 286 -16.58 10.95 -41.25
CA ALA A 286 -17.01 9.68 -40.66
C ALA A 286 -15.80 8.80 -40.28
N SER A 287 -15.85 8.16 -39.12
CA SER A 287 -14.86 7.17 -38.70
C SER A 287 -14.84 6.01 -39.71
N GLY A 288 -13.74 5.91 -40.44
CA GLY A 288 -13.39 4.68 -41.15
C GLY A 288 -12.92 3.63 -40.14
N ASP A 289 -13.16 2.35 -40.42
CA ASP A 289 -12.68 1.26 -39.57
C ASP A 289 -11.18 1.40 -39.32
N ALA A 290 -10.81 1.60 -38.05
CA ALA A 290 -9.42 1.70 -37.65
C ALA A 290 -8.69 0.37 -37.94
N PRO A 291 -7.40 0.40 -38.30
CA PRO A 291 -6.57 -0.79 -38.27
C PRO A 291 -6.67 -1.45 -36.89
N ALA A 292 -6.69 -2.78 -36.83
CA ALA A 292 -6.51 -3.49 -35.57
C ALA A 292 -5.21 -3.01 -34.91
N VAL A 293 -5.17 -2.99 -33.57
CA VAL A 293 -3.98 -2.57 -32.80
C VAL A 293 -2.80 -3.48 -33.15
N THR A 294 -1.98 -3.08 -34.13
CA THR A 294 -0.89 -3.90 -34.68
C THR A 294 0.33 -3.97 -33.76
N THR A 295 0.41 -3.09 -32.78
CA THR A 295 1.43 -3.05 -31.73
C THR A 295 0.84 -2.54 -30.42
N ALA A 296 0.15 -3.43 -29.69
CA ALA A 296 0.41 -3.46 -28.26
C ALA A 296 1.87 -3.93 -28.12
N ALA A 297 2.70 -3.17 -27.43
CA ALA A 297 4.14 -3.42 -27.35
C ALA A 297 4.45 -4.68 -26.54
N ALA A 298 4.36 -5.84 -27.17
CA ALA A 298 4.97 -7.07 -26.65
C ALA A 298 6.50 -6.93 -26.72
N GLY A 299 7.12 -6.49 -25.62
CA GLY A 299 8.57 -6.51 -25.44
C GLY A 299 9.35 -5.28 -25.95
N SER A 300 8.76 -4.08 -25.99
CA SER A 300 9.54 -2.85 -26.05
C SER A 300 9.21 -1.95 -24.85
N ASN A 301 10.18 -1.74 -23.98
CA ASN A 301 10.08 -0.88 -22.80
C ASN A 301 9.63 0.53 -23.20
N VAL A 302 8.37 0.84 -22.94
CA VAL A 302 7.91 2.20 -22.73
C VAL A 302 7.77 2.32 -21.22
N GLU A 303 8.79 2.90 -20.60
CA GLU A 303 8.87 3.08 -19.13
C GLU A 303 7.70 3.94 -18.60
N PRO A 304 7.26 3.73 -17.35
CA PRO A 304 6.13 4.45 -16.75
C PRO A 304 6.39 5.97 -16.58
N TYR A 305 5.56 6.80 -17.23
CA TYR A 305 5.66 8.26 -17.34
C TYR A 305 5.20 9.03 -16.07
N SER A 306 5.95 9.05 -14.98
CA SER A 306 5.58 9.80 -13.75
C SER A 306 5.69 11.34 -13.85
N GLY A 307 5.79 11.91 -15.05
CA GLY A 307 6.71 13.02 -15.33
C GLY A 307 6.17 14.45 -15.49
N THR A 308 4.94 14.81 -15.06
CA THR A 308 4.48 16.22 -15.24
C THR A 308 3.75 16.90 -14.07
N HIS A 309 3.27 16.18 -13.05
CA HIS A 309 2.52 16.78 -11.93
C HIS A 309 3.43 17.46 -10.89
N ALA A 310 3.85 18.70 -11.16
CA ALA A 310 4.61 19.51 -10.19
C ALA A 310 3.74 19.90 -8.97
N SER A 311 3.99 19.28 -7.82
CA SER A 311 3.28 19.59 -6.58
C SER A 311 3.63 21.00 -6.05
N CYS A 312 2.69 21.94 -6.18
CA CYS A 312 2.90 23.32 -5.74
C CYS A 312 2.89 23.44 -4.21
N SER A 313 4.09 23.44 -3.61
CA SER A 313 4.33 23.46 -2.16
C SER A 313 4.00 24.78 -1.43
N THR A 314 3.31 25.73 -2.07
CA THR A 314 3.03 27.07 -1.52
C THR A 314 1.55 27.49 -1.48
N CYS A 315 0.63 26.67 -2.00
CA CYS A 315 -0.81 26.94 -1.90
C CYS A 315 -1.33 26.63 -0.48
N SER A 316 -1.58 27.68 0.30
CA SER A 316 -2.07 27.59 1.68
C SER A 316 -3.60 27.63 1.73
N SER A 317 -4.23 26.45 1.87
CA SER A 317 -5.68 26.32 2.05
C SER A 317 -6.12 26.66 3.49
N PRO A 318 -7.12 27.53 3.71
CA PRO A 318 -7.63 27.84 5.05
C PRO A 318 -8.45 26.67 5.63
N GLY A 319 -8.04 26.15 6.78
CA GLY A 319 -8.74 25.04 7.44
C GLY A 319 -10.02 25.45 8.18
N ILE A 320 -11.14 24.82 7.83
CA ILE A 320 -12.41 24.73 8.58
C ILE A 320 -12.94 23.31 8.24
N GLY A 321 -13.43 22.46 9.13
CA GLY A 321 -13.95 22.64 10.48
C GLY A 321 -15.24 21.81 10.56
N GLY A 322 -15.19 20.68 11.28
CA GLY A 322 -16.16 19.60 11.09
C GLY A 322 -17.61 19.95 11.43
N TRP A 323 -18.54 19.43 10.64
CA TRP A 323 -19.97 19.40 10.93
C TRP A 323 -20.55 18.02 10.62
N THR A 324 -21.29 17.48 11.57
CA THR A 324 -22.04 16.24 11.46
C THR A 324 -23.35 16.45 10.68
N SER A 325 -23.63 15.59 9.70
CA SER A 325 -24.89 15.56 8.97
C SER A 325 -25.72 14.32 9.34
N THR A 326 -26.84 14.56 10.03
CA THR A 326 -27.81 13.53 10.40
C THR A 326 -28.71 13.20 9.19
N PHE A 327 -28.64 11.97 8.69
CA PHE A 327 -29.59 11.50 7.67
C PHE A 327 -30.99 11.31 8.26
N HIS A 328 -31.98 11.99 7.69
CA HIS A 328 -33.39 11.64 7.83
C HIS A 328 -33.85 10.94 6.56
N SER A 329 -34.39 9.73 6.73
CA SER A 329 -34.97 8.93 5.65
C SER A 329 -36.41 9.35 5.35
N ALA A 330 -36.78 9.33 4.08
CA ALA A 330 -38.17 9.40 3.63
C ALA A 330 -38.35 8.53 2.37
N LEU A 331 -38.95 7.36 2.54
CA LEU A 331 -39.42 6.50 1.46
C LEU A 331 -40.59 7.14 0.73
N SER A 332 -40.65 7.02 -0.59
CA SER A 332 -41.91 6.74 -1.29
C SER A 332 -41.65 6.08 -2.65
N ALA A 333 -42.30 4.95 -2.87
CA ALA A 333 -42.24 4.20 -4.12
C ALA A 333 -43.47 4.51 -4.99
N SER A 334 -43.30 4.57 -6.31
CA SER A 334 -44.33 4.13 -7.25
C SER A 334 -43.78 3.93 -8.66
N SER A 335 -43.91 2.72 -9.19
CA SER A 335 -43.99 2.47 -10.63
C SER A 335 -45.45 2.64 -11.06
N PRO A 336 -45.73 2.82 -12.37
CA PRO A 336 -45.98 1.62 -13.17
C PRO A 336 -45.33 1.64 -14.57
N ALA A 337 -45.31 0.47 -15.21
CA ALA A 337 -44.63 0.18 -16.46
C ALA A 337 -45.31 0.78 -17.71
N VAL A 338 -44.49 1.03 -18.75
CA VAL A 338 -44.84 0.74 -20.15
C VAL A 338 -43.66 0.02 -20.81
N SER A 339 -43.97 -0.95 -21.66
CA SER A 339 -43.08 -1.93 -22.29
C SER A 339 -42.60 -1.53 -23.69
N GLN A 340 -41.36 -1.85 -24.08
CA GLN A 340 -41.05 -3.03 -24.93
C GLN A 340 -39.57 -3.09 -25.36
N VAL A 341 -39.09 -4.30 -25.65
CA VAL A 341 -37.74 -4.63 -26.11
C VAL A 341 -37.78 -5.09 -27.57
N VAL A 342 -37.00 -4.40 -28.42
CA VAL A 342 -36.20 -4.88 -29.57
C VAL A 342 -36.78 -5.91 -30.56
N SER A 343 -36.72 -5.59 -31.86
CA SER A 343 -36.35 -6.58 -32.90
C SER A 343 -35.73 -5.93 -34.15
N SER A 344 -34.94 -6.72 -34.86
CA SER A 344 -33.80 -6.43 -35.74
C SER A 344 -34.08 -6.28 -37.26
N SER A 345 -33.00 -5.93 -37.98
CA SER A 345 -32.55 -6.42 -39.30
C SER A 345 -33.20 -5.99 -40.64
N ASP A 346 -32.34 -5.36 -41.47
CA ASP A 346 -32.08 -5.51 -42.92
C ASP A 346 -33.11 -5.29 -44.08
N LEU A 347 -32.61 -4.52 -45.05
CA LEU A 347 -32.74 -4.59 -46.53
C LEU A 347 -34.10 -4.85 -47.22
N GLY A 348 -34.49 -3.97 -48.15
CA GLY A 348 -35.22 -4.39 -49.37
C GLY A 348 -36.34 -3.48 -49.91
N TYR A 349 -36.26 -3.14 -51.20
CA TYR A 349 -37.16 -2.29 -52.00
C TYR A 349 -38.68 -2.63 -52.02
N ASN A 350 -39.51 -1.56 -52.00
CA ASN A 350 -40.84 -1.38 -52.64
C ASN A 350 -41.54 -2.56 -53.38
N THR A 351 -42.75 -2.98 -52.96
CA THR A 351 -44.06 -2.55 -53.56
C THR A 351 -45.33 -3.27 -53.00
N ILE A 352 -46.33 -2.47 -52.61
CA ILE A 352 -47.81 -2.61 -52.81
C ILE A 352 -48.55 -3.96 -52.53
N THR A 353 -49.11 -4.07 -51.29
CA THR A 353 -50.50 -4.50 -50.92
C THR A 353 -51.03 -5.95 -51.28
N PRO A 354 -52.19 -6.44 -50.78
CA PRO A 354 -52.19 -7.48 -49.73
C PRO A 354 -53.13 -8.71 -49.96
N PHE A 355 -53.08 -9.74 -49.10
CA PHE A 355 -54.20 -10.35 -48.33
C PHE A 355 -53.95 -11.80 -47.85
N ASN A 356 -54.40 -12.09 -46.61
CA ASN A 356 -54.81 -13.37 -45.98
C ASN A 356 -53.84 -14.54 -45.74
N ASP A 357 -53.51 -14.77 -44.45
CA ASP A 357 -54.11 -15.76 -43.51
C ASP A 357 -54.20 -17.28 -43.87
N PRO A 358 -54.29 -18.24 -42.91
CA PRO A 358 -53.09 -18.93 -42.41
C PRO A 358 -53.25 -20.46 -42.23
N SER A 359 -52.28 -21.06 -41.52
CA SER A 359 -52.39 -22.23 -40.61
C SER A 359 -52.04 -23.67 -41.07
N SER A 360 -50.97 -24.18 -40.42
CA SER A 360 -50.92 -25.45 -39.66
C SER A 360 -50.55 -26.82 -40.30
N LEU A 361 -49.92 -27.62 -39.42
CA LEU A 361 -49.86 -29.09 -39.33
C LEU A 361 -48.80 -29.91 -40.10
N ALA A 362 -47.81 -30.37 -39.31
CA ALA A 362 -47.33 -31.76 -39.15
C ALA A 362 -46.83 -32.58 -40.36
N THR A 363 -45.63 -33.18 -40.22
CA THR A 363 -45.45 -34.63 -39.94
C THR A 363 -43.97 -35.05 -39.83
N ASN A 364 -43.69 -36.01 -38.93
CA ASN A 364 -42.55 -36.95 -38.96
C ASN A 364 -43.07 -38.26 -39.62
N PRO A 365 -42.25 -39.24 -40.12
CA PRO A 365 -41.23 -39.93 -39.29
C PRO A 365 -40.05 -40.69 -39.98
N GLY A 366 -39.11 -41.17 -39.14
CA GLY A 366 -38.46 -42.50 -39.27
C GLY A 366 -37.04 -42.59 -39.86
N GLU A 367 -36.22 -43.62 -39.57
CA GLU A 367 -36.32 -44.71 -38.56
C GLU A 367 -35.02 -45.57 -38.49
N ILE A 368 -34.78 -46.27 -37.36
CA ILE A 368 -34.08 -47.61 -37.23
C ILE A 368 -32.53 -47.65 -37.48
N SER A 369 -31.65 -48.40 -36.78
CA SER A 369 -31.74 -49.61 -35.89
C SER A 369 -30.62 -49.61 -34.81
N THR A 370 -30.85 -49.84 -33.51
CA THR A 370 -30.83 -51.13 -32.72
C THR A 370 -29.44 -51.83 -32.57
N ALA A 371 -29.08 -52.52 -31.46
CA ALA A 371 -29.92 -53.21 -30.46
C ALA A 371 -29.24 -53.54 -29.10
N THR A 372 -30.02 -53.45 -27.99
CA THR A 372 -30.24 -54.44 -26.88
C THR A 372 -29.08 -54.86 -25.93
N SER A 373 -29.26 -55.25 -24.65
CA SER A 373 -30.41 -55.66 -23.78
C SER A 373 -29.92 -55.77 -22.29
N HIS A 374 -30.70 -55.83 -21.19
CA HIS A 374 -32.15 -55.84 -20.90
C HIS A 374 -32.47 -55.65 -19.39
N SER A 375 -33.69 -55.19 -19.07
CA SER A 375 -34.58 -55.57 -17.92
C SER A 375 -34.16 -55.42 -16.44
N SER A 376 -35.03 -55.05 -15.46
CA SER A 376 -36.43 -54.54 -15.48
C SER A 376 -37.01 -54.28 -14.06
N SER A 377 -37.74 -53.15 -13.84
CA SER A 377 -39.05 -52.99 -13.13
C SER A 377 -39.25 -53.50 -11.67
N VAL A 378 -40.08 -53.00 -10.71
CA VAL A 378 -41.24 -52.06 -10.53
C VAL A 378 -41.18 -51.55 -9.06
N GLY A 379 -41.76 -50.44 -8.55
CA GLY A 379 -42.49 -49.29 -9.11
C GLY A 379 -43.70 -48.81 -8.26
N SER A 380 -43.89 -47.48 -8.14
CA SER A 380 -45.08 -46.70 -7.66
C SER A 380 -45.55 -46.71 -6.17
N SER A 381 -45.76 -45.49 -5.63
CA SER A 381 -46.25 -45.09 -4.29
C SER A 381 -47.80 -45.11 -4.14
N PRO A 382 -48.42 -44.80 -2.97
CA PRO A 382 -48.64 -43.39 -2.56
C PRO A 382 -48.73 -43.02 -1.04
N SER A 383 -48.50 -41.73 -0.77
CA SER A 383 -48.98 -40.78 0.26
C SER A 383 -49.84 -41.20 1.49
N ILE A 384 -49.59 -40.60 2.68
CA ILE A 384 -50.51 -39.69 3.44
C ILE A 384 -50.04 -39.33 4.89
N THR A 385 -49.88 -38.02 5.14
CA THR A 385 -50.00 -37.14 6.34
C THR A 385 -49.79 -37.56 7.83
N ASN A 386 -49.18 -36.59 8.55
CA ASN A 386 -49.53 -36.04 9.89
C ASN A 386 -49.00 -36.65 11.22
N ALA A 387 -47.97 -35.94 11.74
CA ALA A 387 -48.02 -35.12 12.97
C ALA A 387 -47.95 -35.73 14.40
N ALA A 388 -47.14 -35.03 15.21
CA ALA A 388 -47.29 -34.75 16.66
C ALA A 388 -46.75 -35.75 17.72
N SER A 389 -45.50 -35.46 18.13
CA SER A 389 -45.16 -34.99 19.50
C SER A 389 -44.82 -35.99 20.65
N PHE A 390 -43.80 -35.56 21.40
CA PHE A 390 -43.51 -35.81 22.83
C PHE A 390 -42.95 -37.16 23.34
N MET A 391 -41.64 -37.13 23.58
CA MET A 391 -41.02 -37.13 24.92
C MET A 391 -40.76 -38.46 25.68
N THR A 392 -39.53 -38.51 26.22
CA THR A 392 -39.07 -39.11 27.50
C THR A 392 -38.46 -40.52 27.56
N GLN A 393 -37.22 -40.50 28.09
CA GLN A 393 -36.63 -41.41 29.10
C GLN A 393 -35.94 -42.74 28.71
N ILE A 394 -34.59 -42.67 28.77
CA ILE A 394 -33.71 -43.42 29.70
C ILE A 394 -33.99 -44.92 29.88
N GLN A 395 -33.02 -45.76 29.48
CA GLN A 395 -32.40 -46.67 30.45
C GLN A 395 -30.96 -47.08 30.07
N ALA A 396 -30.06 -47.02 31.05
CA ALA A 396 -28.67 -47.45 30.95
C ALA A 396 -28.50 -48.90 31.45
N ALA A 397 -27.40 -49.55 31.05
CA ALA A 397 -26.87 -50.75 31.71
C ALA A 397 -25.43 -50.45 32.19
N ALA A 398 -25.07 -50.91 33.38
CA ALA A 398 -23.86 -50.54 34.12
C ALA A 398 -23.06 -51.78 34.62
N VAL A 399 -22.10 -51.54 35.56
CA VAL A 399 -21.25 -52.49 36.34
C VAL A 399 -20.00 -52.95 35.54
N ASN A 400 -18.73 -52.89 35.99
CA ASN A 400 -17.98 -52.47 37.22
C ASN A 400 -16.46 -52.33 36.85
N ALA A 401 -15.47 -51.92 37.67
CA ALA A 401 -15.31 -51.06 38.87
C ALA A 401 -13.80 -51.00 39.28
N ASP A 402 -13.47 -50.16 40.28
CA ASP A 402 -12.21 -50.02 41.07
C ASP A 402 -11.07 -49.10 40.53
N ALA A 403 -10.29 -48.33 41.34
CA ALA A 403 -10.53 -47.56 42.59
C ALA A 403 -9.28 -46.66 42.94
N VAL A 404 -9.44 -45.59 43.77
CA VAL A 404 -8.41 -44.92 44.66
C VAL A 404 -7.31 -44.05 43.96
N THR A 405 -6.96 -42.78 44.31
CA THR A 405 -7.37 -41.76 45.32
C THR A 405 -6.92 -40.31 44.97
N THR A 406 -7.73 -39.30 45.35
CA THR A 406 -7.46 -37.90 45.87
C THR A 406 -6.12 -37.18 45.62
N SER A 407 -6.04 -35.83 45.45
CA SER A 407 -6.77 -34.77 46.20
C SER A 407 -7.01 -33.44 45.44
N SER A 408 -7.99 -32.68 45.93
CA SER A 408 -8.50 -31.39 45.43
C SER A 408 -7.87 -30.14 46.11
N HIS A 409 -8.18 -28.93 45.59
CA HIS A 409 -8.95 -27.86 46.29
C HIS A 409 -9.44 -26.77 45.28
N GLY A 410 -10.64 -26.21 45.49
CA GLY A 410 -11.26 -25.14 44.67
C GLY A 410 -10.89 -23.71 45.11
N VAL A 411 -11.68 -22.65 44.88
CA VAL A 411 -13.14 -22.55 45.09
C VAL A 411 -13.76 -21.26 44.44
N VAL A 412 -14.77 -21.46 43.57
CA VAL A 412 -16.16 -20.92 43.55
C VAL A 412 -16.47 -19.39 43.50
N PHE A 413 -17.30 -19.02 42.49
CA PHE A 413 -18.22 -17.86 42.46
C PHE A 413 -19.55 -18.17 43.17
N LEU A 414 -20.20 -17.19 43.81
CA LEU A 414 -21.58 -17.33 44.29
C LEU A 414 -22.43 -16.07 44.09
N GLN A 415 -23.64 -16.29 43.57
CA GLN A 415 -24.71 -15.31 43.38
C GLN A 415 -25.94 -15.82 44.15
N THR A 416 -26.80 -14.95 44.67
CA THR A 416 -28.01 -15.35 45.40
C THR A 416 -29.27 -14.67 44.85
N THR A 417 -30.37 -15.44 44.85
CA THR A 417 -31.71 -15.07 44.39
C THR A 417 -32.66 -14.85 45.56
N ASP A 418 -33.71 -14.03 45.39
CA ASP A 418 -35.06 -14.45 45.83
C ASP A 418 -36.20 -13.66 45.16
N VAL A 419 -37.43 -14.20 45.21
CA VAL A 419 -38.60 -13.76 44.41
C VAL A 419 -39.73 -13.20 45.30
N GLY A 420 -40.45 -12.16 44.82
CA GLY A 420 -41.65 -11.62 45.48
C GLY A 420 -42.67 -11.03 44.49
N THR A 421 -43.95 -11.33 44.69
CA THR A 421 -45.05 -11.15 43.71
C THR A 421 -45.89 -9.86 43.87
N LEU A 422 -46.62 -9.54 42.78
CA LEU A 422 -47.91 -8.80 42.67
C LEU A 422 -47.95 -7.29 42.28
N ALA A 423 -48.68 -7.09 41.17
CA ALA A 423 -49.71 -6.06 40.92
C ALA A 423 -49.36 -4.66 40.35
N SER A 424 -49.66 -4.54 39.04
CA SER A 424 -50.43 -3.44 38.38
C SER A 424 -49.98 -1.97 38.44
N GLY A 425 -50.01 -1.31 37.28
CA GLY A 425 -50.53 0.08 37.20
C GLY A 425 -49.69 1.11 36.45
N THR A 426 -49.80 1.13 35.12
CA THR A 426 -49.96 2.32 34.25
C THR A 426 -49.29 3.68 34.59
N ALA A 427 -48.61 4.21 33.56
CA ALA A 427 -48.74 5.57 33.00
C ALA A 427 -47.70 6.68 33.32
N HIS A 428 -47.04 7.07 32.23
CA HIS A 428 -46.80 8.44 31.73
C HIS A 428 -45.81 9.41 32.39
N ASN A 429 -45.06 10.05 31.48
CA ASN A 429 -44.53 11.44 31.48
C ASN A 429 -43.75 11.88 32.73
N GLY A 430 -42.51 12.34 32.65
CA GLY A 430 -41.92 13.14 31.59
C GLY A 430 -41.23 14.35 32.21
N GLY A 431 -40.01 14.63 31.77
CA GLY A 431 -39.60 16.00 31.52
C GLY A 431 -38.91 16.80 32.65
N PHE A 432 -37.70 17.25 32.33
CA PHE A 432 -37.01 18.49 32.73
C PHE A 432 -37.78 19.54 33.58
N PRO A 433 -37.11 20.29 34.48
CA PRO A 433 -35.89 21.02 34.10
C PRO A 433 -34.80 21.31 35.17
N ARG A 434 -33.77 22.01 34.69
CA ARG A 434 -32.76 22.80 35.41
C ARG A 434 -33.37 23.69 36.53
N THR A 435 -32.58 24.03 37.57
CA THR A 435 -31.88 25.35 37.70
C THR A 435 -31.01 25.47 38.96
N GLU A 436 -29.93 26.26 38.82
CA GLU A 436 -29.28 27.17 39.80
C GLU A 436 -28.84 26.64 41.18
N LEU A 437 -27.53 26.64 41.46
CA LEU A 437 -26.75 27.76 42.05
C LEU A 437 -27.21 28.17 43.46
N LEU A 438 -26.38 27.92 44.47
CA LEU A 438 -26.05 28.89 45.54
C LEU A 438 -24.77 28.45 46.29
N ASN A 439 -24.18 29.40 47.03
CA ASN A 439 -22.80 29.35 47.52
C ASN A 439 -22.73 29.88 48.97
N VAL A 440 -21.64 29.57 49.71
CA VAL A 440 -21.29 30.08 51.07
C VAL A 440 -22.19 29.56 52.22
N GLY A 441 -21.70 29.20 53.42
CA GLY A 441 -20.33 29.06 53.94
C GLY A 441 -20.32 28.78 55.47
N ASP A 442 -19.16 28.37 56.00
CA ASP A 442 -18.64 28.37 57.39
C ASP A 442 -19.54 28.13 58.65
N PHE A 443 -19.08 27.28 59.59
CA PHE A 443 -18.65 27.71 60.95
C PHE A 443 -18.04 26.59 61.85
N VAL A 444 -16.73 26.66 62.10
CA VAL A 444 -15.98 26.66 63.41
C VAL A 444 -16.49 25.86 64.66
N SER A 445 -15.53 25.16 65.33
CA SER A 445 -15.41 24.89 66.81
C SER A 445 -15.86 23.48 67.32
N THR A 446 -15.27 22.76 68.32
CA THR A 446 -14.25 23.03 69.38
C THR A 446 -13.72 21.72 70.03
N GLY A 447 -12.51 21.75 70.66
CA GLY A 447 -12.11 20.86 71.78
C GLY A 447 -11.73 19.39 71.46
N SER A 448 -11.08 18.60 72.32
CA SER A 448 -10.35 18.87 73.58
C SER A 448 -9.50 17.64 74.00
N HIS A 449 -8.36 17.83 74.69
CA HIS A 449 -7.49 16.76 75.24
C HIS A 449 -8.10 16.03 76.47
N PRO A 450 -7.67 14.78 76.79
CA PRO A 450 -6.66 14.60 77.86
C PRO A 450 -5.63 13.43 77.72
N SER A 451 -4.47 13.63 78.38
CA SER A 451 -3.48 12.74 79.09
C SER A 451 -3.80 11.23 79.37
N SER A 452 -2.90 10.28 79.75
CA SER A 452 -1.42 10.13 80.01
C SER A 452 -1.13 8.73 80.63
N SER A 453 0.09 8.15 80.85
CA SER A 453 1.42 8.13 80.19
C SER A 453 2.43 7.27 81.02
N ALA A 454 3.24 6.35 80.44
CA ALA A 454 4.39 5.68 81.11
C ALA A 454 5.46 5.19 80.08
N SER A 455 6.72 5.67 80.04
CA SER A 455 7.93 5.35 80.88
C SER A 455 8.52 3.93 80.63
N LYS A 456 9.81 3.70 80.32
CA LYS A 456 11.06 4.38 80.78
C LYS A 456 12.36 4.01 79.98
N HIS A 457 13.43 4.80 80.24
CA HIS A 457 14.90 4.54 80.09
C HIS A 457 15.72 4.86 78.79
N GLN A 458 16.31 6.07 78.76
CA GLN A 458 17.77 6.41 78.89
C GLN A 458 18.86 5.54 78.21
N SER A 459 19.98 6.05 77.63
CA SER A 459 20.65 7.37 77.78
C SER A 459 21.75 7.71 76.73
N ARG A 460 21.97 9.03 76.46
CA ARG A 460 23.22 9.75 76.03
C ARG A 460 23.87 9.35 74.67
N PHE A 461 24.51 10.23 73.87
CA PHE A 461 25.44 11.34 74.19
C PHE A 461 25.51 12.47 73.10
N ARG A 462 25.63 13.74 73.54
CA ARG A 462 26.23 14.97 72.91
C ARG A 462 25.80 15.56 71.53
N ARG A 463 25.32 16.83 71.61
CA ARG A 463 25.77 18.09 70.89
C ARG A 463 25.74 18.13 69.35
N SER A 464 25.28 19.19 68.65
CA SER A 464 25.04 20.60 69.01
C SER A 464 23.76 21.17 68.36
N ALA A 465 23.31 22.35 68.81
CA ALA A 465 22.14 23.05 68.27
C ALA A 465 22.48 23.98 67.09
N ILE A 466 21.48 24.32 66.25
CA ILE A 466 20.90 25.68 66.15
C ILE A 466 19.69 25.73 65.18
N VAL A 467 18.58 26.22 65.73
CA VAL A 467 17.47 27.01 65.15
C VAL A 467 17.19 26.96 63.63
N SER A 468 16.10 26.25 63.30
CA SER A 468 15.03 26.60 62.35
C SER A 468 15.15 27.92 61.56
N THR A 469 15.16 27.82 60.23
CA THR A 469 14.40 28.76 59.36
C THR A 469 13.58 27.93 58.37
N LYS A 470 12.28 28.21 58.25
CA LYS A 470 11.39 27.49 57.33
C LYS A 470 11.75 27.82 55.88
N MET A 471 12.36 26.86 55.17
CA MET A 471 12.47 26.92 53.72
C MET A 471 11.20 26.32 53.11
N ARG A 472 10.50 27.07 52.25
CA ARG A 472 9.41 26.51 51.45
C ARG A 472 10.03 25.49 50.49
N ALA A 473 9.66 24.22 50.63
CA ALA A 473 9.96 23.21 49.63
C ALA A 473 9.11 23.49 48.39
N SER A 474 9.64 24.29 47.48
CA SER A 474 9.16 24.29 46.10
C SER A 474 9.52 22.92 45.52
N LEU A 475 8.52 22.08 45.26
CA LEU A 475 8.71 20.94 44.38
C LEU A 475 9.07 21.51 43.01
N VAL A 476 10.37 21.53 42.69
CA VAL A 476 10.81 21.64 41.31
C VAL A 476 10.52 20.28 40.69
N LEU A 477 9.29 20.12 40.19
CA LEU A 477 8.98 19.12 39.18
C LEU A 477 9.91 19.43 38.01
N SER A 478 10.96 18.64 37.90
CA SER A 478 11.95 18.76 36.85
C SER A 478 11.26 18.46 35.53
N PHE A 479 10.90 19.51 34.79
CA PHE A 479 10.53 19.42 33.38
C PHE A 479 11.77 18.97 32.59
N TRP A 480 12.07 17.68 32.64
CA TRP A 480 12.78 17.02 31.56
C TRP A 480 11.81 17.04 30.37
N SER A 481 11.92 18.10 29.56
CA SER A 481 11.44 18.05 28.19
C SER A 481 12.09 16.84 27.55
N ALA A 482 11.30 15.80 27.28
CA ALA A 482 11.80 14.55 26.74
C ALA A 482 12.26 14.77 25.30
N SER A 483 13.50 15.23 25.14
CA SER A 483 14.26 15.20 23.89
C SER A 483 14.61 13.75 23.60
N ALA A 484 13.57 12.95 23.31
CA ALA A 484 13.75 11.55 22.96
C ALA A 484 14.51 11.51 21.63
N ALA A 485 15.72 10.96 21.63
CA ALA A 485 16.26 10.36 20.43
C ALA A 485 15.33 9.19 20.09
N ALA A 486 14.37 9.39 19.19
CA ALA A 486 13.29 8.41 18.98
C ALA A 486 13.73 7.28 18.06
N LEU A 487 14.66 6.48 18.58
CA LEU A 487 15.07 5.25 17.97
C LEU A 487 13.93 4.23 18.09
N TRP A 488 13.61 3.62 16.95
CA TRP A 488 12.60 2.59 16.79
C TRP A 488 13.03 1.55 15.72
N PRO A 489 13.16 0.27 16.07
CA PRO A 489 13.23 -0.28 17.42
C PRO A 489 14.32 0.36 18.29
N ILE A 490 14.11 0.38 19.62
CA ILE A 490 15.10 0.87 20.59
C ILE A 490 16.33 -0.06 20.65
N PRO A 491 17.55 0.45 20.46
CA PRO A 491 18.74 -0.39 20.50
C PRO A 491 19.00 -1.06 21.84
N SER A 492 19.76 -2.16 21.78
CA SER A 492 20.30 -2.86 22.95
C SER A 492 21.13 -1.94 23.84
N THR A 493 21.96 -1.07 23.24
CA THR A 493 22.70 0.00 23.95
C THR A 493 22.69 1.30 23.15
N PHE A 494 22.53 2.42 23.84
CA PHE A 494 22.57 3.76 23.27
C PHE A 494 23.13 4.76 24.28
N THR A 495 24.09 5.58 23.83
CA THR A 495 24.58 6.76 24.55
C THR A 495 24.68 7.95 23.59
N SER A 496 24.39 9.14 24.10
CA SER A 496 24.41 10.40 23.34
C SER A 496 24.98 11.55 24.17
N GLY A 497 25.49 12.57 23.50
CA GLY A 497 25.83 13.86 24.08
C GLY A 497 24.76 14.93 23.84
N ASP A 498 25.24 16.17 23.74
CA ASP A 498 24.44 17.40 23.64
C ASP A 498 24.87 18.32 22.49
N LYS A 499 25.74 17.83 21.57
CA LYS A 499 26.30 18.64 20.49
C LYS A 499 25.47 18.54 19.21
N ALA A 500 25.23 19.71 18.63
CA ALA A 500 24.70 19.86 17.29
C ALA A 500 25.77 19.50 16.26
N LEU A 501 25.41 18.63 15.31
CA LEU A 501 26.15 18.38 14.07
C LEU A 501 25.19 18.49 12.89
N TRP A 502 25.72 18.97 11.77
CA TRP A 502 25.01 19.09 10.51
C TRP A 502 25.52 18.08 9.49
N ILE A 503 24.73 17.79 8.46
CA ILE A 503 25.13 16.93 7.34
C ILE A 503 24.73 17.59 6.03
N ASP A 504 25.68 17.68 5.10
CA ASP A 504 25.47 18.17 3.73
C ASP A 504 25.22 17.02 2.76
N ARG A 505 24.52 17.31 1.65
CA ARG A 505 24.10 16.30 0.65
C ARG A 505 25.28 15.60 -0.02
N ASP A 506 26.43 16.27 -0.10
CA ASP A 506 27.66 15.78 -0.73
C ASP A 506 28.61 15.00 0.20
N VAL A 507 28.20 14.77 1.47
CA VAL A 507 28.88 13.87 2.42
C VAL A 507 29.21 12.52 1.79
N LYS A 508 30.44 12.04 1.98
CA LYS A 508 30.89 10.77 1.39
C LYS A 508 30.64 9.59 2.32
N ILE A 509 29.85 8.62 1.85
CA ILE A 509 29.70 7.31 2.47
C ILE A 509 30.72 6.35 1.85
N ASN A 510 31.76 6.02 2.60
CA ASN A 510 32.87 5.17 2.17
C ASN A 510 32.62 3.75 2.67
N TYR A 511 32.59 2.76 1.78
CA TYR A 511 32.51 1.36 2.16
C TYR A 511 33.90 0.72 2.25
N ARG A 512 34.13 -0.09 3.28
CA ARG A 512 35.39 -0.82 3.54
C ARG A 512 35.09 -2.23 4.04
N ILE A 513 35.84 -3.20 3.54
CA ILE A 513 35.87 -4.58 4.03
C ILE A 513 37.21 -4.77 4.76
N ALA A 514 37.19 -5.39 5.94
CA ALA A 514 38.41 -5.57 6.74
C ALA A 514 39.42 -6.52 6.08
N GLU A 515 40.72 -6.19 6.15
CA GLU A 515 41.81 -6.96 5.49
C GLU A 515 41.88 -8.44 5.94
N SER A 516 41.37 -8.76 7.14
CA SER A 516 41.30 -10.12 7.69
C SER A 516 40.26 -11.03 7.03
N VAL A 517 39.42 -10.51 6.13
CA VAL A 517 38.32 -11.24 5.48
C VAL A 517 38.79 -12.06 4.27
N GLY A 518 40.04 -11.89 3.84
CA GLY A 518 40.65 -12.62 2.72
C GLY A 518 40.46 -11.91 1.39
N GLU A 519 41.45 -12.01 0.50
CA GLU A 519 41.49 -11.26 -0.76
C GLU A 519 40.35 -11.63 -1.73
N LEU A 520 39.34 -10.77 -1.82
CA LEU A 520 38.55 -10.55 -3.02
C LEU A 520 38.86 -9.14 -3.54
N HIS A 521 39.03 -9.03 -4.86
CA HIS A 521 39.79 -7.93 -5.48
C HIS A 521 39.30 -6.52 -5.09
N LEU A 522 40.25 -5.70 -4.62
CA LEU A 522 40.19 -4.24 -4.69
C LEU A 522 40.08 -3.79 -6.16
N THR A 523 38.88 -3.45 -6.63
CA THR A 523 38.69 -2.59 -7.81
C THR A 523 38.61 -1.13 -7.40
N GLN A 524 39.69 -0.64 -6.77
CA GLN A 524 39.88 0.79 -6.58
C GLN A 524 40.34 1.43 -7.91
N ASN A 525 39.39 1.65 -8.84
CA ASN A 525 39.37 2.68 -9.90
C ASN A 525 38.32 2.39 -10.99
N VAL A 526 37.05 2.72 -10.73
CA VAL A 526 36.12 3.19 -11.79
C VAL A 526 35.38 4.43 -11.25
N LEU A 527 36.10 5.53 -11.07
CA LEU A 527 35.51 6.86 -10.88
C LEU A 527 35.39 7.56 -12.24
N THR A 528 34.59 7.00 -13.14
CA THR A 528 34.20 7.61 -14.42
C THR A 528 32.84 7.12 -14.87
N LYS A 529 31.84 8.00 -14.87
CA LYS A 529 30.55 7.86 -15.57
C LYS A 529 29.76 6.56 -15.26
N ALA A 530 29.25 6.51 -14.04
CA ALA A 530 27.97 5.93 -13.67
C ALA A 530 27.39 6.83 -12.57
N ASP A 531 26.20 6.52 -12.06
CA ASP A 531 25.60 7.12 -10.85
C ASP A 531 25.12 8.57 -11.01
N GLN A 532 24.10 8.75 -11.86
CA GLN A 532 22.98 9.62 -11.50
C GLN A 532 21.66 9.11 -12.11
N GLU A 533 21.41 7.80 -11.91
CA GLU A 533 20.22 7.09 -12.37
C GLU A 533 19.69 6.24 -11.21
N HIS A 534 18.77 6.75 -10.39
CA HIS A 534 18.12 5.94 -9.35
C HIS A 534 16.70 6.44 -9.01
N GLU A 535 15.75 6.15 -9.89
CA GLU A 535 14.44 5.69 -9.44
C GLU A 535 13.87 4.64 -10.40
N SER A 536 13.37 3.54 -9.82
CA SER A 536 12.57 2.46 -10.44
C SER A 536 13.07 1.85 -11.76
N SER A 537 14.07 0.97 -11.69
CA SER A 537 13.99 -0.28 -12.45
C SER A 537 14.11 -1.47 -11.49
N TYR A 538 13.12 -2.38 -11.52
CA TYR A 538 13.27 -3.74 -10.99
C TYR A 538 14.00 -4.64 -12.00
N GLY A 539 14.90 -4.04 -12.77
CA GLY A 539 15.70 -4.67 -13.81
C GLY A 539 17.07 -5.05 -13.28
N ASN A 540 17.22 -6.31 -12.89
CA ASN A 540 18.47 -7.08 -12.80
C ASN A 540 19.77 -6.23 -12.89
N PRO A 541 20.33 -5.75 -11.76
CA PRO A 541 21.55 -4.95 -11.78
C PRO A 541 22.69 -5.76 -12.41
N SER A 542 23.40 -5.11 -13.33
CA SER A 542 24.52 -5.64 -14.14
C SER A 542 25.20 -6.91 -13.57
N GLY A 543 25.17 -8.00 -14.34
CA GLY A 543 25.48 -9.37 -13.92
C GLY A 543 26.93 -9.70 -13.52
N ASN A 544 27.59 -8.80 -12.77
CA ASN A 544 28.90 -8.94 -12.15
C ASN A 544 28.94 -8.42 -10.69
N MET A 545 27.89 -7.77 -10.15
CA MET A 545 27.84 -7.33 -8.76
C MET A 545 27.26 -8.39 -7.82
N SER A 546 27.87 -8.60 -6.65
CA SER A 546 27.34 -9.52 -5.63
C SER A 546 26.18 -8.90 -4.85
N TRP A 547 25.30 -9.74 -4.31
CA TRP A 547 24.21 -9.30 -3.41
C TRP A 547 24.71 -8.42 -2.26
N SER A 548 25.86 -8.74 -1.67
CA SER A 548 26.54 -7.91 -0.67
C SER A 548 26.74 -6.47 -1.12
N SER A 549 27.26 -6.26 -2.34
CA SER A 549 27.44 -4.91 -2.89
C SER A 549 26.12 -4.23 -3.18
N GLN A 550 25.14 -4.94 -3.75
CA GLN A 550 23.83 -4.36 -4.08
C GLN A 550 23.07 -3.89 -2.83
N ILE A 551 23.09 -4.68 -1.75
CA ILE A 551 22.47 -4.32 -0.45
C ILE A 551 23.14 -3.07 0.14
N VAL A 552 24.47 -3.00 0.13
CA VAL A 552 25.21 -1.85 0.69
C VAL A 552 25.01 -0.57 -0.13
N GLU A 553 25.00 -0.66 -1.47
CA GLU A 553 24.78 0.50 -2.35
C GLU A 553 23.34 1.02 -2.24
N ASN A 554 22.33 0.15 -2.32
CA ASN A 554 20.93 0.49 -2.06
C ASN A 554 20.75 1.16 -0.69
N ALA A 555 21.38 0.62 0.37
CA ALA A 555 21.30 1.20 1.71
C ALA A 555 21.94 2.62 1.78
N LYS A 556 23.02 2.89 1.03
CA LYS A 556 23.64 4.21 0.95
C LYS A 556 22.71 5.23 0.29
N GLU A 557 22.09 4.87 -0.83
CA GLU A 557 21.18 5.75 -1.58
C GLU A 557 19.93 6.06 -0.78
N ARG A 558 19.27 5.02 -0.25
CA ARG A 558 18.11 5.15 0.65
C ARG A 558 18.43 6.00 1.87
N THR A 559 19.67 5.99 2.37
CA THR A 559 20.10 6.86 3.47
C THR A 559 20.12 8.33 3.06
N ILE A 560 20.70 8.66 1.90
CA ILE A 560 20.74 10.04 1.40
C ILE A 560 19.31 10.55 1.11
N ASP A 561 18.50 9.77 0.39
CA ASP A 561 17.11 10.10 0.12
C ASP A 561 16.28 10.29 1.41
N THR A 562 16.43 9.37 2.36
CA THR A 562 15.77 9.47 3.67
C THR A 562 16.16 10.73 4.43
N LEU A 563 17.43 11.14 4.40
CA LEU A 563 17.92 12.28 5.18
C LEU A 563 17.47 13.62 4.61
N PHE A 564 17.51 13.79 3.28
CA PHE A 564 17.31 15.09 2.63
C PHE A 564 15.91 15.28 2.02
N ASN A 565 15.31 14.20 1.51
CA ASN A 565 14.03 14.27 0.80
C ASN A 565 12.87 13.76 1.68
N LYS A 566 13.03 12.61 2.35
CA LYS A 566 11.99 11.93 3.16
C LYS A 566 12.13 12.10 4.68
N ASN A 567 12.68 13.26 5.12
CA ASN A 567 12.83 13.62 6.54
C ASN A 567 11.89 14.77 6.95
N PHE A 568 11.63 14.90 8.25
CA PHE A 568 10.65 15.82 8.82
C PHE A 568 11.25 16.79 9.86
N VAL A 569 10.52 17.87 10.14
CA VAL A 569 10.83 18.84 11.19
C VAL A 569 10.15 18.38 12.50
N PRO A 570 10.87 18.13 13.60
CA PRO A 570 10.33 17.47 14.80
C PRO A 570 9.47 18.35 15.72
N TRP A 571 8.81 19.38 15.19
CA TRP A 571 8.06 20.37 15.98
C TRP A 571 6.96 19.79 16.89
N LYS A 572 6.42 18.61 16.55
CA LYS A 572 5.45 17.86 17.37
C LYS A 572 6.02 17.37 18.70
N PHE A 573 7.35 17.21 18.79
CA PHE A 573 8.06 16.63 19.94
C PHE A 573 8.73 17.70 20.82
N HIS A 574 8.48 18.98 20.54
CA HIS A 574 9.03 20.11 21.27
C HIS A 574 7.93 21.03 21.83
N PRO A 575 8.19 21.79 22.91
CA PRO A 575 7.19 22.70 23.49
C PRO A 575 6.66 23.71 22.47
N ARG A 576 5.37 24.06 22.58
CA ARG A 576 4.70 24.99 21.67
C ARG A 576 5.43 26.34 21.57
N PHE A 577 5.75 26.77 20.35
CA PHE A 577 6.51 27.99 20.04
C PHE A 577 7.94 28.05 20.63
N SER A 578 8.53 26.89 20.99
CA SER A 578 9.96 26.85 21.36
C SER A 578 10.87 26.91 20.12
N ASP A 579 12.03 27.57 20.27
CA ASP A 579 13.13 27.48 19.30
C ASP A 579 14.00 26.27 19.72
N PHE A 580 13.65 25.10 19.19
CA PHE A 580 14.30 23.82 19.51
C PHE A 580 15.45 23.46 18.55
N GLU A 581 15.51 24.14 17.41
CA GLU A 581 16.49 23.87 16.36
C GLU A 581 17.85 24.46 16.74
N PRO A 582 18.97 23.76 16.47
CA PRO A 582 20.28 24.36 16.60
C PRO A 582 20.43 25.53 15.62
N GLN A 583 21.13 26.58 16.05
CA GLN A 583 21.40 27.71 15.17
C GLN A 583 22.44 27.31 14.12
N LEU A 584 22.13 27.57 12.85
CA LEU A 584 23.07 27.44 11.74
C LEU A 584 23.91 28.71 11.61
N GLY A 585 25.23 28.57 11.49
CA GLY A 585 26.17 29.68 11.35
C GLY A 585 27.59 29.22 11.02
N ASP A 586 28.50 30.17 10.80
CA ASP A 586 29.85 29.92 10.24
C ASP A 586 30.71 28.93 11.06
N ASP A 587 30.48 28.82 12.38
CA ASP A 587 31.18 27.88 13.28
C ASP A 587 30.47 26.51 13.41
N SER A 588 29.47 26.20 12.58
CA SER A 588 28.74 24.93 12.65
C SER A 588 29.62 23.75 12.23
N THR A 589 29.61 22.67 13.02
CA THR A 589 30.35 21.44 12.68
C THR A 589 29.49 20.53 11.81
N TYR A 590 30.05 20.12 10.67
CA TYR A 590 29.43 19.19 9.72
C TYR A 590 30.07 17.81 9.79
N LEU A 591 29.34 16.78 9.36
CA LEU A 591 29.91 15.46 9.08
C LEU A 591 30.90 15.56 7.91
N LYS A 592 32.10 15.00 8.09
CA LYS A 592 33.14 14.94 7.05
C LYS A 592 32.93 13.76 6.12
N SER A 593 32.58 12.62 6.69
CA SER A 593 32.34 11.36 6.00
C SER A 593 31.68 10.34 6.92
N ILE A 594 30.99 9.39 6.31
CA ILE A 594 30.49 8.18 6.94
C ILE A 594 31.38 7.03 6.45
N THR A 595 31.84 6.17 7.35
CA THR A 595 32.59 4.95 7.01
C THR A 595 31.76 3.73 7.37
N LEU A 596 31.40 2.92 6.37
CA LEU A 596 30.81 1.61 6.57
C LEU A 596 31.94 0.59 6.61
N GLN A 597 32.06 -0.16 7.71
CA GLN A 597 33.10 -1.15 7.93
C GLN A 597 32.49 -2.54 8.13
N GLN A 598 32.60 -3.39 7.11
CA GLN A 598 32.24 -4.80 7.19
C GLN A 598 33.43 -5.64 7.69
N ASN A 599 33.24 -6.34 8.81
CA ASN A 599 34.30 -7.07 9.52
C ASN A 599 34.38 -8.57 9.20
N ALA A 600 33.38 -9.15 8.52
CA ALA A 600 33.35 -10.55 8.10
C ALA A 600 32.77 -10.67 6.67
N SER A 601 33.02 -11.79 5.99
CA SER A 601 32.32 -12.11 4.75
C SER A 601 30.85 -12.39 5.03
N ASP A 602 29.98 -11.93 4.14
CA ASP A 602 28.60 -12.39 4.13
C ASP A 602 28.53 -13.92 3.92
N PRO A 603 27.52 -14.61 4.50
CA PRO A 603 27.22 -15.99 4.15
C PRO A 603 26.80 -16.11 2.68
N THR A 604 27.05 -17.28 2.08
CA THR A 604 26.73 -17.57 0.66
C THR A 604 25.26 -17.32 0.29
N GLY A 605 24.36 -17.37 1.27
CA GLY A 605 22.92 -17.16 1.11
C GLY A 605 22.42 -15.79 1.59
N ILE A 606 23.23 -14.72 1.56
CA ILE A 606 22.84 -13.39 2.07
C ILE A 606 21.49 -12.85 1.54
N ALA A 607 21.14 -13.17 0.29
CA ALA A 607 19.88 -12.77 -0.35
C ALA A 607 18.69 -13.72 -0.07
N LYS A 608 18.92 -14.82 0.66
CA LYS A 608 17.89 -15.78 1.10
C LYS A 608 18.29 -16.47 2.41
N PRO A 609 18.47 -15.68 3.48
CA PRO A 609 19.19 -16.14 4.66
C PRO A 609 18.34 -17.08 5.50
N THR A 610 18.82 -18.30 5.77
CA THR A 610 18.16 -19.16 6.76
C THR A 610 18.21 -18.51 8.15
N THR A 611 17.21 -18.77 8.99
CA THR A 611 17.04 -18.21 10.33
C THR A 611 18.32 -18.28 11.16
N GLY A 612 18.88 -17.12 11.53
CA GLY A 612 20.12 -17.01 12.32
C GLY A 612 21.42 -17.26 11.55
N SER A 613 21.40 -17.40 10.22
CA SER A 613 22.62 -17.56 9.40
C SER A 613 23.35 -16.25 9.07
N VAL A 614 22.67 -15.11 9.21
CA VAL A 614 23.23 -13.76 9.03
C VAL A 614 23.41 -13.10 10.39
N ASP A 615 24.57 -12.50 10.60
CA ASP A 615 24.81 -11.58 11.71
C ASP A 615 24.18 -10.22 11.39
N GLU A 616 23.01 -9.96 11.97
CA GLU A 616 22.24 -8.71 11.85
C GLU A 616 22.74 -7.61 12.82
N SER A 617 23.82 -7.84 13.58
CA SER A 617 24.34 -6.88 14.56
C SER A 617 25.19 -5.76 13.93
N TYR A 618 25.20 -4.60 14.60
CA TYR A 618 25.96 -3.43 14.16
C TYR A 618 26.34 -2.49 15.31
N THR A 619 27.31 -1.60 15.07
CA THR A 619 27.56 -0.39 15.86
C THR A 619 27.39 0.87 15.02
N VAL A 620 26.98 1.97 15.65
CA VAL A 620 26.97 3.33 15.05
C VAL A 620 27.69 4.27 16.01
N ASP A 621 28.81 4.81 15.55
CA ASP A 621 29.66 5.75 16.27
C ASP A 621 29.67 7.11 15.55
N ILE A 622 29.23 8.17 16.23
CA ILE A 622 29.25 9.56 15.75
C ILE A 622 30.09 10.37 16.70
N SER A 623 31.23 10.87 16.26
CA SER A 623 32.10 11.75 17.06
C SER A 623 31.63 13.21 17.05
N THR A 624 32.09 14.02 18.00
CA THR A 624 31.84 15.47 18.01
C THR A 624 32.63 16.25 16.93
N ASN A 625 33.53 15.61 16.19
CA ASN A 625 34.36 16.25 15.18
C ASN A 625 33.85 16.02 13.74
N GLY A 626 32.69 15.37 13.57
CA GLY A 626 32.09 15.05 12.27
C GLY A 626 32.55 13.73 11.64
N GLU A 627 33.28 12.87 12.34
CA GLU A 627 33.59 11.50 11.89
C GLU A 627 32.50 10.52 12.32
N VAL A 628 31.99 9.71 11.37
CA VAL A 628 31.00 8.63 11.60
C VAL A 628 31.56 7.29 11.14
N THR A 629 31.39 6.27 11.96
CA THR A 629 31.68 4.87 11.62
C THR A 629 30.48 3.99 11.93
N ILE A 630 30.08 3.17 10.97
CA ILE A 630 29.07 2.12 11.13
C ILE A 630 29.77 0.79 10.88
N THR A 631 29.72 -0.12 11.85
CA THR A 631 30.48 -1.39 11.80
C THR A 631 29.52 -2.56 11.91
N ALA A 632 29.67 -3.60 11.08
CA ALA A 632 28.83 -4.80 11.16
C ALA A 632 29.55 -6.07 10.70
N GLY A 633 28.98 -7.23 11.05
CA GLY A 633 29.40 -8.54 10.54
C GLY A 633 28.97 -8.82 9.10
N SER A 634 27.88 -8.20 8.64
CA SER A 634 27.28 -8.44 7.32
C SER A 634 26.83 -7.15 6.62
N SER A 635 26.53 -7.24 5.32
CA SER A 635 25.89 -6.18 4.53
C SER A 635 24.50 -5.79 5.06
N ILE A 636 23.70 -6.77 5.53
CA ILE A 636 22.40 -6.52 6.18
C ILE A 636 22.58 -5.76 7.50
N GLY A 637 23.58 -6.13 8.31
CA GLY A 637 23.92 -5.38 9.53
C GLY A 637 24.34 -3.93 9.24
N LEU A 638 25.09 -3.67 8.16
CA LEU A 638 25.38 -2.30 7.70
C LEU A 638 24.11 -1.55 7.29
N SER A 639 23.17 -2.20 6.59
CA SER A 639 21.87 -1.62 6.20
C SER A 639 21.01 -1.24 7.41
N TYR A 640 20.97 -2.09 8.45
CA TYR A 640 20.30 -1.76 9.71
C TYR A 640 21.00 -0.65 10.50
N GLY A 641 22.33 -0.61 10.49
CA GLY A 641 23.09 0.49 11.06
C GLY A 641 22.82 1.83 10.39
N LEU A 642 22.71 1.84 9.06
CA LEU A 642 22.29 3.00 8.27
C LEU A 642 20.83 3.39 8.55
N THR A 643 19.92 2.41 8.65
CA THR A 643 18.51 2.64 9.02
C THR A 643 18.41 3.36 10.37
N THR A 644 19.15 2.90 11.39
CA THR A 644 19.25 3.56 12.70
C THR A 644 19.94 4.92 12.62
N PHE A 645 20.98 5.09 11.80
CA PHE A 645 21.64 6.37 11.57
C PHE A 645 20.67 7.45 11.06
N THR A 646 19.76 7.13 10.13
CA THR A 646 18.74 8.09 9.65
C THR A 646 17.81 8.60 10.75
N GLN A 647 17.59 7.80 11.81
CA GLN A 647 16.71 8.17 12.93
C GLN A 647 17.38 9.16 13.91
N LEU A 648 18.70 9.36 13.81
CA LEU A 648 19.41 10.33 14.65
C LEU A 648 19.34 11.78 14.11
N PHE A 649 18.83 11.97 12.89
CA PHE A 649 18.84 13.24 12.17
C PHE A 649 17.44 13.74 11.81
N TYR A 650 17.32 15.07 11.70
CA TYR A 650 16.09 15.82 11.46
C TYR A 650 16.29 16.90 10.39
N LYS A 651 15.20 17.28 9.71
CA LYS A 651 15.17 18.42 8.79
C LYS A 651 15.04 19.74 9.57
N CYS A 652 15.78 20.76 9.16
CA CYS A 652 15.60 22.14 9.66
C CYS A 652 14.40 22.83 8.98
N SER A 653 13.66 23.65 9.72
CA SER A 653 12.53 24.43 9.20
C SER A 653 12.95 25.72 8.48
N LYS A 654 14.19 26.18 8.68
CA LYS A 654 14.69 27.49 8.21
C LYS A 654 15.59 27.40 6.98
N GLY A 655 15.80 26.21 6.41
CA GLY A 655 16.64 25.95 5.23
C GLY A 655 16.76 24.46 4.92
N GLU A 656 17.66 24.09 4.00
CA GLU A 656 17.86 22.69 3.56
C GLU A 656 18.74 21.84 4.51
N GLY A 657 19.28 22.44 5.57
CA GLY A 657 20.19 21.76 6.49
C GLY A 657 19.53 20.61 7.26
N VAL A 658 20.23 19.49 7.36
CA VAL A 658 19.85 18.32 8.16
C VAL A 658 20.78 18.23 9.36
N TYR A 659 20.23 17.97 10.56
CA TYR A 659 21.00 18.06 11.81
C TYR A 659 20.67 16.94 12.81
N THR A 660 21.63 16.69 13.71
CA THR A 660 21.41 15.95 14.96
C THR A 660 21.87 16.81 16.14
N THR A 661 21.26 16.66 17.32
CA THR A 661 21.67 17.32 18.58
C THR A 661 22.30 16.34 19.59
N LEU A 662 22.55 15.10 19.15
CA LEU A 662 22.86 13.96 20.01
C LEU A 662 24.35 13.64 20.11
N ALA A 663 25.23 14.42 19.48
CA ALA A 663 26.64 14.05 19.36
C ALA A 663 27.44 14.26 20.68
N PRO A 664 28.41 13.37 21.02
CA PRO A 664 28.74 12.15 20.29
C PRO A 664 27.71 11.04 20.56
N VAL A 665 27.47 10.18 19.57
CA VAL A 665 26.59 9.00 19.70
C VAL A 665 27.44 7.73 19.70
N HIS A 666 27.08 6.77 20.54
CA HIS A 666 27.51 5.38 20.41
C HIS A 666 26.29 4.47 20.60
N ILE A 667 26.07 3.60 19.62
CA ILE A 667 25.06 2.54 19.60
C ILE A 667 25.77 1.21 19.33
N ALA A 668 25.40 0.16 20.06
CA ALA A 668 25.67 -1.23 19.68
C ALA A 668 24.37 -2.03 19.83
N ASP A 669 24.01 -2.79 18.80
CA ASP A 669 22.66 -3.31 18.63
C ASP A 669 22.61 -4.63 17.83
N SER A 670 21.58 -5.42 18.08
CA SER A 670 21.29 -6.73 17.47
C SER A 670 19.85 -7.15 17.78
N PRO A 671 19.16 -7.89 16.91
CA PRO A 671 17.82 -8.39 17.19
C PRO A 671 17.80 -9.47 18.27
N MET A 672 16.73 -9.51 19.06
CA MET A 672 16.44 -10.61 20.00
C MET A 672 15.96 -11.87 19.26
N PHE A 673 15.13 -11.71 18.23
CA PHE A 673 14.59 -12.82 17.45
C PHE A 673 15.04 -12.76 15.97
N PRO A 674 15.52 -13.87 15.40
CA PRO A 674 15.95 -13.92 14.00
C PRO A 674 14.79 -13.92 12.98
N TRP A 675 13.55 -14.24 13.39
CA TRP A 675 12.36 -14.17 12.53
C TRP A 675 11.43 -13.04 12.96
N ARG A 676 11.20 -12.07 12.06
CA ARG A 676 10.45 -10.85 12.36
C ARG A 676 9.51 -10.53 11.19
N GLY A 677 8.33 -11.15 11.19
CA GLY A 677 7.49 -11.25 10.00
C GLY A 677 6.19 -10.46 10.00
N LEU A 678 5.63 -10.32 8.79
CA LEU A 678 4.30 -9.79 8.51
C LEU A 678 3.65 -10.73 7.48
N ASN A 679 2.50 -11.33 7.80
CA ASN A 679 1.66 -12.01 6.81
C ASN A 679 0.73 -11.00 6.14
N ILE A 680 0.72 -10.99 4.80
CA ILE A 680 -0.23 -10.24 3.97
C ILE A 680 -1.04 -11.20 3.12
N ASP A 681 -2.35 -11.16 3.33
CA ASP A 681 -3.33 -11.78 2.44
C ASP A 681 -3.56 -10.92 1.18
N THR A 682 -3.42 -11.57 0.03
CA THR A 682 -3.65 -10.97 -1.29
C THR A 682 -4.70 -11.73 -2.12
N SER A 683 -5.37 -12.70 -1.51
CA SER A 683 -6.43 -13.50 -2.10
C SER A 683 -7.82 -12.94 -1.79
N ARG A 684 -8.16 -12.75 -0.50
CA ARG A 684 -9.48 -12.20 -0.10
C ARG A 684 -9.72 -10.83 -0.74
N THR A 685 -8.66 -10.04 -0.87
CA THR A 685 -8.60 -8.93 -1.84
C THR A 685 -7.21 -8.80 -2.45
N PHE A 686 -7.16 -8.58 -3.76
CA PHE A 686 -5.91 -8.34 -4.49
C PHE A 686 -5.18 -7.05 -4.05
N LYS A 687 -3.85 -7.09 -3.98
CA LYS A 687 -2.99 -5.93 -3.67
C LYS A 687 -2.07 -5.59 -4.85
N PRO A 688 -2.10 -4.37 -5.43
CA PRO A 688 -1.17 -3.99 -6.49
C PRO A 688 0.29 -4.11 -6.05
N MET A 689 1.20 -4.41 -6.98
CA MET A 689 2.64 -4.59 -6.66
C MET A 689 3.27 -3.37 -5.97
N GLN A 690 2.81 -2.15 -6.29
CA GLN A 690 3.24 -0.92 -5.62
C GLN A 690 3.01 -0.97 -4.09
N GLU A 691 1.88 -1.52 -3.65
CA GLU A 691 1.56 -1.68 -2.22
C GLU A 691 2.45 -2.74 -1.56
N MET A 692 2.78 -3.82 -2.30
CA MET A 692 3.68 -4.87 -1.82
C MET A 692 5.10 -4.32 -1.62
N TYR A 693 5.60 -3.49 -2.55
CA TYR A 693 6.87 -2.77 -2.38
C TYR A 693 6.83 -1.78 -1.22
N ALA A 694 5.79 -0.95 -1.10
CA ALA A 694 5.62 0.01 0.00
C ALA A 694 5.55 -0.68 1.38
N MET A 695 4.99 -1.89 1.44
CA MET A 695 4.96 -2.68 2.66
C MET A 695 6.35 -3.23 3.01
N ILE A 696 7.09 -3.78 2.04
CA ILE A 696 8.50 -4.19 2.22
C ILE A 696 9.36 -3.02 2.71
N ASP A 697 9.14 -1.81 2.18
CA ASP A 697 9.81 -0.59 2.66
C ASP A 697 9.52 -0.29 4.12
N SER A 698 8.23 -0.32 4.49
CA SER A 698 7.78 -0.07 5.85
C SER A 698 8.28 -1.12 6.85
N MET A 699 8.37 -2.38 6.42
CA MET A 699 9.01 -3.46 7.16
C MET A 699 10.51 -3.21 7.38
N ALA A 700 11.25 -2.86 6.32
CA ALA A 700 12.68 -2.56 6.39
C ALA A 700 12.96 -1.35 7.30
N PHE A 701 12.13 -0.29 7.25
CA PHE A 701 12.22 0.85 8.17
C PHE A 701 12.06 0.46 9.66
N ASN A 702 11.37 -0.64 9.94
CA ASN A 702 11.17 -1.21 11.27
C ASN A 702 12.08 -2.40 11.58
N LYS A 703 13.02 -2.74 10.68
CA LYS A 703 13.93 -3.90 10.75
C LYS A 703 13.23 -5.27 10.82
N MET A 704 12.01 -5.37 10.29
CA MET A 704 11.35 -6.65 9.99
C MET A 704 12.04 -7.30 8.79
N ASN A 705 12.07 -8.64 8.71
CA ASN A 705 12.93 -9.38 7.76
C ASN A 705 12.23 -10.56 7.05
N ARG A 706 10.91 -10.72 7.23
CA ARG A 706 10.11 -11.79 6.61
C ARG A 706 8.78 -11.24 6.10
N LEU A 707 8.58 -11.24 4.79
CA LEU A 707 7.26 -11.03 4.21
C LEU A 707 6.64 -12.41 3.99
N HIS A 708 5.69 -12.78 4.83
CA HIS A 708 4.83 -13.93 4.57
C HIS A 708 3.75 -13.45 3.59
N TRP A 709 3.73 -14.05 2.40
CA TRP A 709 2.82 -13.69 1.32
C TRP A 709 1.81 -14.81 1.10
N HIS A 710 0.67 -14.67 1.76
CA HIS A 710 -0.53 -15.47 1.53
C HIS A 710 -1.17 -15.05 0.20
N VAL A 711 -0.88 -15.81 -0.86
CA VAL A 711 -1.16 -15.41 -2.25
C VAL A 711 -2.40 -16.07 -2.85
N THR A 712 -2.91 -17.16 -2.27
CA THR A 712 -4.09 -17.90 -2.76
C THR A 712 -4.96 -18.38 -1.60
N ASP A 713 -6.28 -18.30 -1.75
CA ASP A 713 -7.28 -18.76 -0.75
C ASP A 713 -8.55 -19.24 -1.49
N ALA A 714 -9.60 -19.58 -0.74
CA ALA A 714 -10.92 -19.97 -1.22
C ALA A 714 -11.56 -18.91 -2.13
N GLN A 715 -11.36 -17.62 -1.86
CA GLN A 715 -12.01 -16.55 -2.61
C GLN A 715 -11.37 -16.25 -3.97
N ALA A 716 -10.03 -16.37 -4.11
CA ALA A 716 -9.33 -16.11 -5.37
C ALA A 716 -8.01 -16.88 -5.55
N TRP A 717 -7.63 -17.05 -6.82
CA TRP A 717 -6.31 -17.48 -7.25
C TRP A 717 -5.69 -16.42 -8.17
N PRO A 718 -4.95 -15.42 -7.65
CA PRO A 718 -4.31 -14.39 -8.46
C PRO A 718 -2.93 -14.79 -9.01
N LEU A 719 -2.32 -15.90 -8.56
CA LEU A 719 -0.94 -16.26 -8.91
C LEU A 719 -0.84 -16.97 -10.26
N GLU A 720 -0.07 -16.42 -11.20
CA GLU A 720 0.21 -17.10 -12.47
C GLU A 720 1.17 -18.29 -12.29
N ILE A 721 0.71 -19.46 -12.74
CA ILE A 721 1.46 -20.71 -12.81
C ILE A 721 1.65 -21.02 -14.29
N SER A 722 2.87 -20.96 -14.81
CA SER A 722 3.10 -21.01 -16.27
C SER A 722 2.71 -22.36 -16.90
N SER A 723 2.78 -23.44 -16.12
CA SER A 723 2.29 -24.77 -16.49
C SER A 723 0.76 -24.91 -16.46
N MET A 724 0.05 -24.00 -15.76
CA MET A 724 -1.40 -24.00 -15.50
C MET A 724 -1.99 -22.58 -15.52
N PRO A 725 -1.92 -21.85 -16.65
CA PRO A 725 -2.42 -20.47 -16.74
C PRO A 725 -3.92 -20.36 -16.40
N GLU A 726 -4.69 -21.42 -16.66
CA GLU A 726 -6.12 -21.53 -16.33
C GLU A 726 -6.44 -21.30 -14.84
N LEU A 727 -5.50 -21.52 -13.93
CA LEU A 727 -5.68 -21.25 -12.50
C LEU A 727 -5.90 -19.76 -12.23
N ALA A 728 -5.06 -18.89 -12.80
CA ALA A 728 -5.20 -17.45 -12.64
C ALA A 728 -6.24 -16.86 -13.61
N ASP A 729 -6.36 -17.40 -14.83
CA ASP A 729 -7.34 -16.92 -15.82
C ASP A 729 -8.79 -17.10 -15.36
N GLU A 730 -9.09 -18.15 -14.60
CA GLU A 730 -10.45 -18.47 -14.16
C GLU A 730 -10.66 -18.31 -12.64
N GLY A 731 -9.59 -18.37 -11.83
CA GLY A 731 -9.65 -18.25 -10.38
C GLY A 731 -9.39 -16.83 -9.82
N ALA A 732 -8.82 -15.91 -10.60
CA ALA A 732 -8.67 -14.51 -10.17
C ALA A 732 -9.99 -13.73 -10.26
N TYR A 733 -10.18 -12.70 -9.42
CA TYR A 733 -11.37 -11.85 -9.47
C TYR A 733 -11.59 -11.13 -10.82
N THR A 734 -10.51 -10.84 -11.55
CA THR A 734 -10.54 -10.23 -12.88
C THR A 734 -9.21 -10.43 -13.60
N SER A 735 -9.22 -10.33 -14.93
CA SER A 735 -8.07 -10.60 -15.80
C SER A 735 -6.81 -9.78 -15.50
N PHE A 736 -6.95 -8.62 -14.84
CA PHE A 736 -5.85 -7.71 -14.50
C PHE A 736 -5.48 -7.69 -13.00
N GLN A 737 -6.11 -8.52 -12.16
CA GLN A 737 -5.77 -8.69 -10.74
C GLN A 737 -5.02 -10.01 -10.55
N LYS A 738 -3.81 -10.06 -11.13
CA LYS A 738 -2.94 -11.23 -11.13
C LYS A 738 -1.50 -10.85 -10.77
N TYR A 739 -0.72 -11.84 -10.37
CA TYR A 739 0.71 -11.75 -10.15
C TYR A 739 1.44 -12.65 -11.15
N SER A 740 2.17 -12.04 -12.06
CA SER A 740 2.99 -12.76 -13.06
C SER A 740 4.22 -13.41 -12.42
N ALA A 741 4.92 -14.28 -13.18
CA ALA A 741 6.19 -14.83 -12.74
C ALA A 741 7.26 -13.72 -12.54
N GLU A 742 7.19 -12.67 -13.36
CA GLU A 742 8.01 -11.47 -13.28
C GLU A 742 7.72 -10.66 -12.01
N ASP A 743 6.45 -10.49 -11.62
CA ASP A 743 6.05 -9.81 -10.38
C ASP A 743 6.59 -10.52 -9.13
N VAL A 744 6.44 -11.85 -9.08
CA VAL A 744 6.97 -12.68 -7.98
C VAL A 744 8.49 -12.53 -7.89
N LYS A 745 9.19 -12.62 -9.03
CA LYS A 745 10.64 -12.44 -9.09
C LYS A 745 11.07 -11.04 -8.63
N ALA A 746 10.42 -9.99 -9.13
CA ALA A 746 10.74 -8.61 -8.79
C ALA A 746 10.51 -8.31 -7.29
N LEU A 747 9.47 -8.88 -6.68
CA LEU A 747 9.22 -8.75 -5.25
C LEU A 747 10.27 -9.48 -4.40
N GLN A 748 10.66 -10.69 -4.80
CA GLN A 748 11.75 -11.42 -4.13
C GLN A 748 13.08 -10.68 -4.26
N GLU A 749 13.39 -10.12 -5.44
CA GLU A 749 14.61 -9.33 -5.67
C GLU A 749 14.60 -8.03 -4.83
N TYR A 750 13.46 -7.31 -4.75
CA TYR A 750 13.37 -6.12 -3.89
C TYR A 750 13.56 -6.45 -2.42
N GLY A 751 12.86 -7.49 -1.94
CA GLY A 751 12.98 -7.96 -0.57
C GLY A 751 14.43 -8.25 -0.22
N ALA A 752 15.14 -9.02 -1.05
CA ALA A 752 16.55 -9.31 -0.88
C ALA A 752 17.43 -8.04 -0.84
N LEU A 753 17.15 -7.02 -1.67
CA LEU A 753 17.89 -5.74 -1.68
C LEU A 753 17.75 -4.93 -0.38
N VAL A 754 16.68 -5.12 0.41
CA VAL A 754 16.45 -4.41 1.68
C VAL A 754 16.51 -5.31 2.93
N GLY A 755 16.81 -6.61 2.76
CA GLY A 755 16.92 -7.57 3.87
C GLY A 755 15.59 -8.17 4.35
N VAL A 756 14.57 -8.21 3.49
CA VAL A 756 13.25 -8.82 3.73
C VAL A 756 13.10 -10.06 2.84
N GLU A 757 13.18 -11.26 3.38
CA GLU A 757 12.96 -12.48 2.61
C GLU A 757 11.45 -12.70 2.40
N VAL A 758 11.03 -12.93 1.15
CA VAL A 758 9.63 -13.20 0.81
C VAL A 758 9.37 -14.70 0.88
N VAL A 759 8.50 -15.10 1.81
CA VAL A 759 8.06 -16.48 2.07
C VAL A 759 6.65 -16.61 1.51
N MET A 760 6.50 -17.33 0.40
CA MET A 760 5.19 -17.55 -0.22
C MET A 760 4.43 -18.68 0.49
N GLU A 761 3.13 -18.48 0.66
CA GLU A 761 2.18 -19.50 1.10
C GLU A 761 1.26 -19.91 -0.05
N ILE A 762 1.08 -21.22 -0.21
CA ILE A 762 -0.04 -21.80 -0.93
C ILE A 762 -0.76 -22.69 0.07
N ASP A 763 -1.80 -22.18 0.74
CA ASP A 763 -2.56 -22.97 1.71
C ASP A 763 -3.28 -24.13 1.02
N ASN A 764 -3.18 -25.30 1.64
CA ASN A 764 -3.82 -26.54 1.24
C ASN A 764 -3.79 -27.58 2.40
N PRO A 765 -4.79 -28.48 2.53
CA PRO A 765 -5.97 -28.64 1.67
C PRO A 765 -7.16 -27.77 2.08
N GLY A 766 -7.03 -26.93 3.11
CA GLY A 766 -7.97 -25.83 3.41
C GLY A 766 -8.04 -24.83 2.25
N HIS A 767 -8.81 -23.77 2.41
CA HIS A 767 -8.77 -22.53 1.61
C HIS A 767 -8.48 -22.66 0.09
N THR A 768 -9.09 -23.65 -0.57
CA THR A 768 -8.75 -24.03 -1.96
C THR A 768 -9.94 -23.95 -2.92
N SER A 769 -11.07 -23.39 -2.48
CA SER A 769 -12.29 -23.24 -3.27
C SER A 769 -12.08 -22.57 -4.64
N SER A 770 -11.15 -21.62 -4.76
CA SER A 770 -10.83 -20.92 -6.02
C SER A 770 -10.31 -21.84 -7.13
N ILE A 771 -9.65 -22.95 -6.78
CA ILE A 771 -9.21 -23.98 -7.73
C ILE A 771 -10.40 -24.59 -8.49
N ALA A 772 -11.61 -24.60 -7.89
CA ALA A 772 -12.79 -25.19 -8.52
C ALA A 772 -13.27 -24.44 -9.77
N PHE A 773 -12.81 -23.20 -10.02
CA PHE A 773 -13.20 -22.45 -11.21
C PHE A 773 -12.64 -23.09 -12.50
N SER A 774 -11.38 -23.52 -12.50
CA SER A 774 -10.75 -24.26 -13.61
C SER A 774 -10.67 -25.77 -13.41
N HIS A 775 -10.61 -26.24 -12.16
CA HIS A 775 -10.44 -27.65 -11.80
C HIS A 775 -11.53 -28.13 -10.82
N PRO A 776 -12.83 -28.06 -11.18
CA PRO A 776 -13.95 -28.37 -10.28
C PRO A 776 -13.94 -29.79 -9.70
N ASP A 777 -13.39 -30.76 -10.44
CA ASP A 777 -13.32 -32.16 -10.00
C ASP A 777 -12.35 -32.40 -8.82
N LEU A 778 -11.48 -31.44 -8.51
CA LEU A 778 -10.48 -31.53 -7.43
C LEU A 778 -11.01 -31.11 -6.05
N ILE A 779 -12.09 -30.32 -6.00
CA ILE A 779 -12.61 -29.72 -4.77
C ILE A 779 -13.86 -30.48 -4.27
N ALA A 780 -13.88 -30.76 -2.97
CA ALA A 780 -15.05 -31.24 -2.23
C ALA A 780 -15.75 -30.06 -1.55
N ALA A 781 -17.07 -30.16 -1.35
CA ALA A 781 -17.90 -29.16 -0.68
C ALA A 781 -17.80 -27.72 -1.26
N PHE A 782 -17.51 -27.57 -2.56
CA PHE A 782 -17.40 -26.27 -3.21
C PHE A 782 -18.71 -25.45 -3.10
N ASN A 783 -18.60 -24.27 -2.51
CA ASN A 783 -19.61 -23.22 -2.37
C ASN A 783 -21.01 -23.77 -2.03
N VAL A 784 -21.10 -24.57 -0.96
CA VAL A 784 -22.38 -25.13 -0.50
C VAL A 784 -23.24 -24.00 0.07
N GLN A 785 -24.34 -23.65 -0.59
CA GLN A 785 -25.22 -22.57 -0.16
C GLN A 785 -26.62 -23.09 0.23
N PRO A 786 -27.25 -22.57 1.31
CA PRO A 786 -26.76 -21.53 2.21
C PRO A 786 -25.86 -22.05 3.36
N ASP A 787 -25.60 -23.36 3.40
CA ASP A 787 -25.04 -24.10 4.54
C ASP A 787 -23.49 -24.19 4.53
N TRP A 788 -22.80 -23.17 4.00
CA TRP A 788 -21.33 -23.17 3.86
C TRP A 788 -20.64 -23.33 5.23
N ASN A 789 -21.26 -22.79 6.29
CA ASN A 789 -20.75 -22.78 7.66
C ASN A 789 -20.78 -24.16 8.34
N THR A 790 -21.37 -25.18 7.71
CA THR A 790 -21.21 -26.58 8.12
C THR A 790 -19.89 -27.17 7.61
N TYR A 791 -19.34 -26.64 6.50
CA TYR A 791 -18.23 -27.20 5.73
C TYR A 791 -16.98 -26.31 5.65
N ALA A 792 -17.01 -25.07 6.15
CA ALA A 792 -15.87 -24.16 6.26
C ALA A 792 -16.12 -23.12 7.38
N ALA A 793 -15.06 -22.43 7.83
CA ALA A 793 -15.16 -21.33 8.79
C ALA A 793 -15.77 -20.05 8.18
N GLU A 794 -15.56 -19.84 6.87
CA GLU A 794 -16.08 -18.72 6.09
C GLU A 794 -16.49 -19.16 4.65
N PRO A 795 -17.30 -18.34 3.92
CA PRO A 795 -17.64 -18.62 2.53
C PRO A 795 -16.57 -18.10 1.54
N PRO A 796 -16.35 -18.79 0.39
CA PRO A 796 -17.04 -20.01 -0.05
C PRO A 796 -16.39 -21.27 0.53
N SER A 797 -17.21 -22.22 1.01
CA SER A 797 -16.71 -23.53 1.44
C SER A 797 -16.02 -24.27 0.30
N GLY A 798 -15.01 -25.09 0.62
CA GLY A 798 -14.33 -25.94 -0.34
C GLY A 798 -12.97 -26.40 0.18
N THR A 799 -12.58 -27.63 -0.17
CA THR A 799 -11.30 -28.23 0.23
C THR A 799 -10.83 -29.20 -0.86
N LEU A 800 -9.53 -29.35 -1.06
CA LEU A 800 -8.98 -30.38 -1.96
C LEU A 800 -9.37 -31.79 -1.48
N LYS A 801 -9.76 -32.67 -2.43
CA LYS A 801 -10.11 -34.07 -2.13
C LYS A 801 -8.91 -34.84 -1.57
N LEU A 802 -9.06 -35.42 -0.39
CA LEU A 802 -7.95 -35.92 0.42
C LEU A 802 -7.37 -37.25 -0.10
N ASN A 803 -8.16 -38.02 -0.84
CA ASN A 803 -7.81 -39.34 -1.36
C ASN A 803 -7.96 -39.43 -2.89
N SER A 804 -7.65 -38.35 -3.60
CA SER A 804 -7.70 -38.25 -5.07
C SER A 804 -6.30 -38.25 -5.69
N THR A 805 -6.02 -39.14 -6.64
CA THR A 805 -4.76 -39.08 -7.41
C THR A 805 -4.67 -37.85 -8.29
N ALA A 806 -5.80 -37.36 -8.82
CA ALA A 806 -5.83 -36.15 -9.64
C ALA A 806 -5.43 -34.89 -8.84
N VAL A 807 -5.68 -34.88 -7.52
CA VAL A 807 -5.17 -33.82 -6.62
C VAL A 807 -3.65 -33.92 -6.47
N TYR A 808 -3.09 -35.12 -6.34
CA TYR A 808 -1.63 -35.28 -6.29
C TYR A 808 -0.96 -34.92 -7.62
N ASP A 809 -1.54 -35.32 -8.77
CA ASP A 809 -1.04 -34.96 -10.10
C ASP A 809 -1.06 -33.43 -10.31
N PHE A 810 -2.10 -32.75 -9.82
CA PHE A 810 -2.23 -31.30 -9.83
C PHE A 810 -1.17 -30.61 -8.95
N LEU A 811 -1.02 -31.04 -7.70
CA LEU A 811 -0.03 -30.48 -6.77
C LEU A 811 1.42 -30.73 -7.23
N GLU A 812 1.69 -31.87 -7.88
CA GLU A 812 2.98 -32.15 -8.50
C GLU A 812 3.30 -31.10 -9.57
N LYS A 813 2.37 -30.89 -10.51
CA LYS A 813 2.50 -29.92 -11.60
C LYS A 813 2.57 -28.46 -11.10
N LEU A 814 1.86 -28.15 -10.01
CA LEU A 814 1.89 -26.83 -9.35
C LEU A 814 3.27 -26.53 -8.77
N PHE A 815 3.75 -27.42 -7.90
CA PHE A 815 5.00 -27.21 -7.18
C PHE A 815 6.24 -27.40 -8.08
N ASP A 816 6.17 -28.23 -9.13
CA ASP A 816 7.24 -28.33 -10.13
C ASP A 816 7.41 -27.06 -10.99
N ASP A 817 6.35 -26.25 -11.16
CA ASP A 817 6.45 -24.91 -11.75
C ASP A 817 6.97 -23.89 -10.71
N LEU A 818 6.31 -23.83 -9.56
CA LEU A 818 6.49 -22.75 -8.57
C LEU A 818 7.79 -22.85 -7.77
N LEU A 819 8.16 -24.03 -7.26
CA LEU A 819 9.30 -24.17 -6.36
C LEU A 819 10.64 -23.80 -7.03
N PRO A 820 10.92 -24.16 -8.30
CA PRO A 820 12.12 -23.69 -9.00
C PRO A 820 12.21 -22.17 -9.15
N ARG A 821 11.08 -21.47 -9.28
CA ARG A 821 11.00 -20.00 -9.39
C ARG A 821 11.41 -19.31 -8.08
N LEU A 822 10.95 -19.83 -6.95
CA LEU A 822 11.17 -19.25 -5.61
C LEU A 822 12.56 -19.56 -5.03
N LYS A 823 13.11 -20.73 -5.35
CA LYS A 823 14.36 -21.29 -4.80
C LYS A 823 15.60 -20.38 -4.85
N PRO A 824 15.78 -19.47 -5.83
CA PRO A 824 16.92 -18.56 -5.84
C PRO A 824 16.94 -17.61 -4.63
N LEU A 825 15.78 -17.15 -4.16
CA LEU A 825 15.63 -15.99 -3.27
C LEU A 825 14.81 -16.23 -2.00
N THR A 826 14.30 -17.44 -1.77
CA THR A 826 13.82 -17.84 -0.44
C THR A 826 14.26 -19.27 -0.09
N SER A 827 14.45 -19.49 1.20
CA SER A 827 14.75 -20.81 1.80
C SER A 827 13.51 -21.48 2.41
N TYR A 828 12.34 -20.84 2.30
CA TYR A 828 11.11 -21.21 3.00
C TYR A 828 9.91 -21.31 2.07
N PHE A 829 8.97 -22.19 2.40
CA PHE A 829 7.68 -22.29 1.73
C PHE A 829 6.60 -22.67 2.75
N HIS A 830 5.48 -21.94 2.77
CA HIS A 830 4.37 -22.21 3.68
C HIS A 830 3.31 -23.06 2.96
N LEU A 831 2.93 -24.18 3.58
CA LEU A 831 1.91 -25.10 3.08
C LEU A 831 0.51 -24.78 3.63
N GLY A 832 0.42 -23.88 4.59
CA GLY A 832 -0.79 -23.60 5.36
C GLY A 832 -1.20 -24.80 6.22
N GLY A 833 -2.42 -25.28 6.04
CA GLY A 833 -3.02 -26.41 6.75
C GLY A 833 -3.96 -25.99 7.89
N ASP A 834 -4.39 -24.74 7.93
CA ASP A 834 -5.36 -24.21 8.89
C ASP A 834 -6.81 -24.58 8.55
N GLU A 835 -7.68 -24.47 9.56
CA GLU A 835 -9.16 -24.54 9.50
C GLU A 835 -9.81 -25.70 8.69
N VAL A 836 -9.08 -26.79 8.40
CA VAL A 836 -9.56 -27.91 7.57
C VAL A 836 -10.78 -28.61 8.19
N ASN A 837 -11.97 -28.23 7.73
CA ASN A 837 -13.23 -28.70 8.28
C ASN A 837 -13.54 -30.15 7.86
N MET A 838 -13.51 -31.08 8.84
CA MET A 838 -13.74 -32.51 8.63
C MET A 838 -15.10 -32.84 7.98
N ASN A 839 -16.13 -32.00 8.10
CA ASN A 839 -17.44 -32.24 7.49
C ASN A 839 -17.42 -32.14 5.97
N ALA A 840 -16.50 -31.37 5.39
CA ALA A 840 -16.35 -31.24 3.93
C ALA A 840 -16.09 -32.60 3.27
N TYR A 841 -15.37 -33.50 3.94
CA TYR A 841 -15.08 -34.85 3.45
C TYR A 841 -16.25 -35.84 3.50
N ASN A 842 -17.40 -35.47 4.06
CA ASN A 842 -18.66 -36.19 3.79
C ASN A 842 -19.11 -35.98 2.33
N LEU A 843 -18.67 -34.92 1.67
CA LEU A 843 -18.95 -34.58 0.27
C LEU A 843 -17.75 -34.87 -0.66
N ASP A 844 -16.64 -35.37 -0.13
CA ASP A 844 -15.54 -35.93 -0.92
C ASP A 844 -15.88 -37.37 -1.31
N ASN A 845 -16.17 -37.58 -2.58
CA ASN A 845 -16.53 -38.89 -3.14
C ASN A 845 -15.37 -39.92 -3.15
N THR A 846 -14.18 -39.55 -2.69
CA THR A 846 -13.02 -40.44 -2.48
C THR A 846 -12.85 -40.88 -1.02
N VAL A 847 -13.67 -40.34 -0.09
CA VAL A 847 -13.57 -40.54 1.36
C VAL A 847 -14.92 -40.84 2.02
N GLU A 848 -15.96 -40.05 1.71
CA GLU A 848 -17.35 -40.18 2.21
C GLU A 848 -17.48 -40.29 3.75
N SER A 849 -16.64 -39.55 4.49
CA SER A 849 -16.56 -39.65 5.96
C SER A 849 -15.90 -38.43 6.61
N ASN A 850 -16.48 -37.94 7.72
CA ASN A 850 -15.87 -36.95 8.62
C ASN A 850 -15.18 -37.56 9.87
N LEU A 851 -15.06 -38.88 9.98
CA LEU A 851 -14.41 -39.53 11.13
C LEU A 851 -12.89 -39.31 11.10
N SER A 852 -12.33 -38.76 12.18
CA SER A 852 -10.89 -38.50 12.31
C SER A 852 -10.04 -39.78 12.17
N SER A 853 -10.56 -40.95 12.53
CA SER A 853 -9.89 -42.25 12.34
C SER A 853 -9.78 -42.70 10.87
N VAL A 854 -10.53 -42.07 9.97
CA VAL A 854 -10.43 -42.23 8.51
C VAL A 854 -9.61 -41.09 7.90
N LEU A 855 -9.86 -39.85 8.33
CA LEU A 855 -9.24 -38.66 7.77
C LEU A 855 -7.77 -38.49 8.15
N GLN A 856 -7.40 -38.71 9.42
CA GLN A 856 -6.05 -38.40 9.89
C GLN A 856 -4.95 -39.19 9.15
N PRO A 857 -5.09 -40.49 8.85
CA PRO A 857 -4.10 -41.21 8.04
C PRO A 857 -4.02 -40.75 6.59
N LEU A 858 -5.12 -40.21 6.04
CA LEU A 858 -5.14 -39.63 4.69
C LEU A 858 -4.48 -38.24 4.69
N MET A 859 -4.72 -37.42 5.72
CA MET A 859 -4.07 -36.13 5.92
C MET A 859 -2.56 -36.29 6.12
N GLN A 860 -2.12 -37.25 6.94
CA GLN A 860 -0.70 -37.58 7.10
C GLN A 860 -0.06 -37.88 5.74
N LYS A 861 -0.66 -38.80 4.96
CA LYS A 861 -0.16 -39.16 3.63
C LYS A 861 -0.15 -37.97 2.64
N TYR A 862 -1.16 -37.10 2.71
CA TYR A 862 -1.26 -35.90 1.89
C TYR A 862 -0.13 -34.91 2.22
N MET A 863 0.08 -34.62 3.51
CA MET A 863 1.12 -33.69 3.97
C MET A 863 2.53 -34.26 3.78
N ASP A 864 2.75 -35.55 4.07
CA ASP A 864 4.02 -36.26 3.81
C ASP A 864 4.46 -36.03 2.35
N ARG A 865 3.55 -36.26 1.40
CA ARG A 865 3.81 -36.10 -0.05
C ARG A 865 4.15 -34.66 -0.44
N ASN A 866 3.51 -33.66 0.17
CA ASN A 866 3.77 -32.26 -0.12
C ASN A 866 5.08 -31.77 0.52
N MET A 867 5.34 -32.17 1.76
CA MET A 867 6.59 -31.89 2.46
C MET A 867 7.79 -32.55 1.77
N ASP A 868 7.67 -33.81 1.35
CA ASP A 868 8.70 -34.53 0.57
C ASP A 868 9.12 -33.74 -0.69
N GLN A 869 8.17 -33.16 -1.44
CA GLN A 869 8.47 -32.38 -2.64
C GLN A 869 9.17 -31.05 -2.30
N ILE A 870 8.73 -30.37 -1.24
CA ILE A 870 9.28 -29.08 -0.77
C ILE A 870 10.70 -29.25 -0.20
N GLU A 871 10.93 -30.28 0.62
CA GLU A 871 12.26 -30.62 1.13
C GLU A 871 13.19 -31.08 0.00
N SER A 872 12.70 -31.88 -0.95
CA SER A 872 13.47 -32.28 -2.14
C SER A 872 13.83 -31.10 -3.04
N ALA A 873 12.96 -30.09 -3.13
CA ALA A 873 13.26 -28.83 -3.78
C ALA A 873 14.24 -27.96 -2.97
N GLY A 874 14.47 -28.26 -1.69
CA GLY A 874 15.49 -27.65 -0.83
C GLY A 874 15.00 -26.50 0.04
N PHE A 875 13.70 -26.45 0.34
CA PHE A 875 13.09 -25.49 1.25
C PHE A 875 12.91 -26.09 2.64
N THR A 876 12.81 -25.23 3.65
CA THR A 876 12.22 -25.59 4.95
C THR A 876 10.70 -25.41 4.88
N PRO A 877 9.89 -26.44 5.18
CA PRO A 877 8.44 -26.31 5.21
C PRO A 877 7.97 -25.50 6.44
N LEU A 878 6.96 -24.68 6.23
CA LEU A 878 6.13 -24.08 7.28
C LEU A 878 4.68 -24.59 7.18
N VAL A 879 4.01 -24.70 8.32
CA VAL A 879 2.56 -25.01 8.44
C VAL A 879 1.95 -24.26 9.62
N TRP A 880 0.63 -24.05 9.58
CA TRP A 880 -0.15 -23.64 10.75
C TRP A 880 -0.24 -24.79 11.78
N GLU A 881 -0.59 -24.42 13.01
CA GLU A 881 -0.50 -25.31 14.18
C GLU A 881 -1.44 -26.51 14.16
N GLU A 882 -2.58 -26.40 13.48
CA GLU A 882 -3.60 -27.44 13.32
C GLU A 882 -3.00 -28.75 12.80
N MET A 883 -2.02 -28.69 11.89
CA MET A 883 -1.33 -29.87 11.37
C MET A 883 -0.61 -30.67 12.46
N LEU A 884 0.01 -30.00 13.44
CA LEU A 884 0.74 -30.66 14.53
C LEU A 884 -0.13 -30.94 15.77
N LEU A 885 -1.09 -30.06 16.05
CA LEU A 885 -1.85 -30.07 17.31
C LEU A 885 -3.18 -30.82 17.17
N ASP A 886 -4.00 -30.47 16.17
CA ASP A 886 -5.36 -31.02 16.02
C ASP A 886 -5.41 -32.27 15.15
N TRP A 887 -4.73 -32.24 14.00
CA TRP A 887 -4.54 -33.41 13.13
C TRP A 887 -3.50 -34.38 13.71
N ASN A 888 -2.70 -33.95 14.69
CA ASN A 888 -1.69 -34.77 15.38
C ASN A 888 -0.81 -35.53 14.35
N LEU A 889 -0.34 -34.82 13.33
CA LEU A 889 0.56 -35.38 12.33
C LEU A 889 1.98 -35.49 12.89
N THR A 890 2.74 -36.43 12.36
CA THR A 890 4.21 -36.42 12.47
C THR A 890 4.75 -35.58 11.33
N LEU A 891 5.55 -34.56 11.64
CA LEU A 891 6.13 -33.66 10.63
C LEU A 891 7.66 -33.87 10.57
N PRO A 892 8.34 -33.53 9.47
CA PRO A 892 9.80 -33.49 9.41
C PRO A 892 10.41 -32.63 10.54
N GLU A 893 11.52 -33.08 11.14
CA GLU A 893 12.15 -32.41 12.32
C GLU A 893 12.56 -30.95 12.07
N ASN A 894 12.79 -30.58 10.81
CA ASN A 894 13.12 -29.21 10.41
C ASN A 894 11.87 -28.33 10.19
N THR A 895 10.65 -28.85 10.25
CA THR A 895 9.42 -28.07 10.05
C THR A 895 9.34 -26.93 11.07
N ILE A 896 8.93 -25.75 10.59
CA ILE A 896 8.58 -24.61 11.44
C ILE A 896 7.04 -24.59 11.54
N VAL A 897 6.50 -24.49 12.74
CA VAL A 897 5.06 -24.48 12.97
C VAL A 897 4.64 -23.09 13.48
N GLN A 898 3.65 -22.49 12.83
CA GLN A 898 3.19 -21.16 13.12
C GLN A 898 1.94 -21.19 14.00
N SER A 899 2.04 -20.59 15.18
CA SER A 899 0.97 -20.57 16.18
C SER A 899 0.16 -19.30 16.10
N TRP A 900 -1.16 -19.40 16.01
CA TRP A 900 -2.04 -18.25 15.84
C TRP A 900 -3.14 -18.15 16.92
N GLN A 901 -3.52 -19.26 17.57
CA GLN A 901 -4.62 -19.28 18.54
C GLN A 901 -4.23 -18.80 19.94
N SER A 902 -3.13 -19.30 20.53
CA SER A 902 -2.76 -18.96 21.91
C SER A 902 -1.29 -19.21 22.28
N ASP A 903 -0.87 -18.69 23.45
CA ASP A 903 0.48 -18.92 23.99
C ASP A 903 0.70 -20.38 24.40
N GLU A 904 -0.36 -21.07 24.83
CA GLU A 904 -0.34 -22.50 25.15
C GLU A 904 -0.07 -23.37 23.93
N ALA A 905 -0.58 -22.97 22.76
CA ALA A 905 -0.36 -23.71 21.51
C ALA A 905 1.11 -23.59 21.05
N LEU A 906 1.70 -22.39 21.11
CA LEU A 906 3.15 -22.18 20.93
C LEU A 906 3.99 -22.99 21.95
N ALA A 907 3.56 -23.02 23.22
CA ALA A 907 4.21 -23.83 24.25
C ALA A 907 4.11 -25.34 23.95
N GLU A 908 2.99 -25.82 23.40
CA GLU A 908 2.84 -27.22 23.00
C GLU A 908 3.74 -27.56 21.81
N ILE A 909 3.78 -26.72 20.77
CA ILE A 909 4.65 -26.86 19.58
C ILE A 909 6.11 -27.08 20.01
N VAL A 910 6.66 -26.19 20.85
CA VAL A 910 8.06 -26.31 21.29
C VAL A 910 8.26 -27.46 22.28
N SER A 911 7.23 -27.87 23.03
CA SER A 911 7.29 -29.07 23.88
C SER A 911 7.39 -30.38 23.09
N LYS A 912 6.82 -30.40 21.86
CA LYS A 912 6.96 -31.49 20.89
C LYS A 912 8.31 -31.46 20.14
N GLY A 913 9.14 -30.44 20.37
CA GLY A 913 10.49 -30.30 19.82
C GLY A 913 10.59 -29.54 18.50
N TYR A 914 9.48 -29.01 17.98
CA TYR A 914 9.47 -28.23 16.75
C TYR A 914 9.84 -26.77 16.98
N ARG A 915 10.26 -26.11 15.90
CA ARG A 915 10.53 -24.67 15.90
C ARG A 915 9.22 -23.91 15.75
N GLY A 916 8.96 -22.95 16.62
CA GLY A 916 7.70 -22.20 16.69
C GLY A 916 7.83 -20.74 16.23
N LEU A 917 6.77 -20.23 15.61
CA LEU A 917 6.53 -18.80 15.39
C LEU A 917 5.31 -18.34 16.17
N ALA A 918 5.42 -17.20 16.87
CA ALA A 918 4.31 -16.60 17.62
C ALA A 918 3.47 -15.66 16.75
N GLY A 919 2.15 -15.89 16.70
CA GLY A 919 1.18 -15.08 15.95
C GLY A 919 -0.16 -14.86 16.67
N ASN A 920 -0.24 -15.16 17.97
CA ASN A 920 -1.45 -15.15 18.81
C ASN A 920 -2.43 -14.00 18.47
N TYR A 921 -3.61 -14.34 17.91
CA TYR A 921 -4.59 -13.39 17.38
C TYR A 921 -5.10 -12.42 18.44
N ASN A 922 -5.07 -12.79 19.73
CA ASN A 922 -5.45 -11.91 20.83
C ASN A 922 -4.54 -10.67 20.93
N TYR A 923 -3.37 -10.70 20.28
CA TYR A 923 -2.40 -9.63 20.24
C TYR A 923 -2.06 -9.16 18.82
N TRP A 924 -1.75 -10.07 17.88
CA TRP A 924 -1.00 -9.73 16.66
C TRP A 924 -1.76 -9.88 15.33
N TYR A 925 -3.07 -10.14 15.38
CA TYR A 925 -3.95 -9.96 14.22
C TYR A 925 -4.32 -8.47 14.05
N LEU A 926 -4.09 -7.94 12.86
CA LEU A 926 -4.27 -6.52 12.54
C LEU A 926 -5.68 -6.24 12.03
N ASP A 927 -6.31 -7.17 11.35
CA ASP A 927 -7.65 -7.09 10.75
C ASP A 927 -8.79 -6.86 11.78
N CYS A 928 -8.69 -7.45 12.98
CA CYS A 928 -9.72 -7.46 14.02
C CYS A 928 -10.31 -6.10 14.42
N GLY A 929 -11.58 -6.12 14.85
CA GLY A 929 -12.28 -4.98 15.48
C GLY A 929 -12.87 -3.96 14.50
N LYS A 930 -13.17 -4.39 13.27
CA LYS A 930 -13.86 -3.62 12.22
C LYS A 930 -15.36 -3.91 12.18
N GLY A 931 -15.78 -5.03 12.76
CA GLY A 931 -17.15 -5.55 12.72
C GLY A 931 -17.40 -6.49 11.55
N GLN A 932 -18.45 -7.29 11.66
CA GLN A 932 -18.80 -8.36 10.72
C GLN A 932 -18.93 -7.89 9.27
N TRP A 933 -18.29 -8.61 8.35
CA TRP A 933 -18.42 -8.44 6.90
C TRP A 933 -19.56 -9.26 6.29
N LEU A 934 -20.02 -10.30 6.99
CA LEU A 934 -21.13 -11.14 6.56
C LEU A 934 -22.49 -10.42 6.67
N ASN A 935 -23.40 -10.73 5.77
CA ASN A 935 -24.77 -10.21 5.78
C ASN A 935 -25.68 -11.07 6.67
N PHE A 936 -26.46 -10.43 7.55
CA PHE A 936 -27.38 -11.11 8.47
C PHE A 936 -28.83 -11.06 7.99
N TYR A 937 -29.50 -12.21 7.97
CA TYR A 937 -30.94 -12.27 7.75
C TYR A 937 -31.69 -11.63 8.95
N GLN A 938 -32.80 -10.94 8.66
CA GLN A 938 -33.66 -10.37 9.70
C GLN A 938 -34.22 -11.48 10.60
N GLY A 939 -34.22 -11.24 11.91
CA GLY A 939 -34.70 -12.21 12.91
C GLY A 939 -33.57 -12.72 13.77
N GLU A 940 -33.46 -14.05 13.90
CA GLU A 940 -32.58 -14.73 14.86
C GLU A 940 -31.09 -14.47 14.57
N SER A 941 -30.65 -14.60 13.31
CA SER A 941 -29.27 -14.32 12.90
C SER A 941 -28.84 -12.89 13.26
N SER A 942 -29.57 -11.87 12.82
CA SER A 942 -29.30 -10.47 13.19
C SER A 942 -29.32 -10.20 14.72
N GLN A 943 -30.15 -10.93 15.49
CA GLN A 943 -30.17 -10.81 16.96
C GLN A 943 -28.99 -11.52 17.64
N GLN A 944 -28.57 -12.67 17.12
CA GLN A 944 -27.45 -13.45 17.66
C GLN A 944 -26.12 -12.70 17.53
N TYR A 945 -25.88 -12.06 16.39
CA TYR A 945 -24.61 -11.41 16.09
C TYR A 945 -24.54 -9.94 16.53
N TRP A 946 -25.64 -9.31 16.96
CA TRP A 946 -25.62 -7.92 17.47
C TRP A 946 -24.66 -7.76 18.67
N PRO A 947 -23.74 -6.76 18.68
CA PRO A 947 -23.70 -5.54 17.87
C PRO A 947 -22.83 -5.62 16.61
N TYR A 948 -22.72 -6.81 16.01
CA TYR A 948 -21.97 -7.14 14.79
C TYR A 948 -20.46 -7.04 14.93
N LEU A 949 -19.91 -7.56 16.04
CA LEU A 949 -18.47 -7.70 16.26
C LEU A 949 -17.91 -8.84 15.41
N ASP A 950 -16.76 -8.64 14.79
CA ASP A 950 -16.03 -9.71 14.07
C ASP A 950 -15.50 -10.78 15.03
N TYR A 951 -14.98 -11.88 14.46
CA TYR A 951 -14.57 -13.08 15.19
C TYR A 951 -13.47 -12.82 16.23
N CYS A 952 -12.64 -11.80 16.03
CA CYS A 952 -11.48 -11.50 16.87
C CYS A 952 -11.51 -10.11 17.51
N ASP A 953 -12.67 -9.44 17.61
CA ASP A 953 -12.87 -8.20 18.37
C ASP A 953 -12.35 -8.33 19.83
N PRO A 954 -11.77 -7.27 20.46
CA PRO A 954 -11.65 -5.89 20.01
C PRO A 954 -10.44 -5.62 19.12
N PHE A 955 -10.46 -4.46 18.46
CA PHE A 955 -9.33 -3.92 17.69
C PHE A 955 -8.01 -3.96 18.46
N LYS A 956 -7.01 -4.66 17.89
CA LYS A 956 -5.69 -4.84 18.50
C LYS A 956 -4.87 -3.56 18.36
N ASN A 957 -5.05 -2.62 19.30
CA ASN A 957 -4.31 -1.36 19.31
C ASN A 957 -2.83 -1.56 19.68
N TRP A 958 -1.97 -0.61 19.30
CA TRP A 958 -0.51 -0.74 19.47
C TRP A 958 -0.04 -1.05 20.90
N ARG A 959 -0.76 -0.60 21.95
CA ARG A 959 -0.38 -0.87 23.35
C ARG A 959 -0.57 -2.34 23.71
N LEU A 960 -1.61 -2.97 23.18
CA LEU A 960 -1.86 -4.39 23.34
C LEU A 960 -0.77 -5.18 22.61
N MET A 961 -0.53 -4.86 21.34
CA MET A 961 0.54 -5.49 20.53
C MET A 961 1.94 -5.38 21.17
N TYR A 962 2.27 -4.20 21.71
CA TYR A 962 3.54 -3.94 22.40
C TYR A 962 3.66 -4.62 23.77
N SER A 963 2.53 -5.05 24.37
CA SER A 963 2.52 -5.74 25.65
C SER A 963 2.76 -7.24 25.54
N TYR A 964 2.71 -7.79 24.32
CA TYR A 964 2.89 -9.20 24.05
C TYR A 964 4.34 -9.64 24.28
N ASP A 965 4.51 -10.90 24.70
CA ASP A 965 5.79 -11.51 24.98
C ASP A 965 5.81 -12.94 24.40
N PRO A 966 6.45 -13.17 23.25
CA PRO A 966 6.52 -14.48 22.59
C PRO A 966 7.15 -15.61 23.43
N LEU A 967 7.78 -15.30 24.57
CA LEU A 967 8.34 -16.30 25.50
C LEU A 967 7.47 -16.52 26.74
N ASN A 968 6.29 -15.90 26.83
CA ASN A 968 5.34 -16.13 27.90
C ASN A 968 4.91 -17.61 27.94
N GLY A 969 4.97 -18.23 29.12
CA GLY A 969 4.66 -19.67 29.28
C GLY A 969 5.74 -20.64 28.76
N ILE A 970 6.72 -20.19 27.97
CA ILE A 970 7.75 -21.04 27.37
C ILE A 970 8.82 -21.42 28.42
N PRO A 971 9.13 -22.71 28.64
CA PRO A 971 10.22 -23.13 29.51
C PRO A 971 11.58 -22.60 29.04
N GLU A 972 12.45 -22.18 29.97
CA GLU A 972 13.77 -21.60 29.66
C GLU A 972 14.60 -22.46 28.69
N ASN A 973 14.56 -23.78 28.86
CA ASN A 973 15.27 -24.74 28.00
C ASN A 973 14.66 -24.91 26.59
N ALA A 974 13.44 -24.42 26.35
CA ALA A 974 12.73 -24.49 25.07
C ALA A 974 12.68 -23.14 24.32
N THR A 975 13.04 -22.02 24.97
CA THR A 975 13.03 -20.67 24.37
C THR A 975 13.77 -20.57 23.03
N HIS A 976 14.85 -21.34 22.85
CA HIS A 976 15.64 -21.39 21.60
C HIS A 976 14.89 -21.98 20.39
N LEU A 977 13.74 -22.63 20.60
CA LEU A 977 12.86 -23.13 19.53
C LEU A 977 11.88 -22.07 19.05
N VAL A 978 11.63 -21.01 19.83
CA VAL A 978 10.82 -19.86 19.38
C VAL A 978 11.71 -18.97 18.51
N LEU A 979 11.49 -19.00 17.20
CA LEU A 979 12.33 -18.25 16.24
C LEU A 979 12.00 -16.76 16.21
N GLY A 980 10.87 -16.37 16.80
CA GLY A 980 10.29 -15.04 16.74
C GLY A 980 8.80 -15.16 16.48
N GLY A 981 8.29 -14.33 15.57
CA GLY A 981 6.86 -14.33 15.28
C GLY A 981 6.49 -13.36 14.17
N GLU A 982 5.19 -13.28 13.91
CA GLU A 982 4.62 -12.48 12.84
C GLU A 982 3.37 -11.73 13.30
N THR A 983 3.09 -10.60 12.65
CA THR A 983 1.76 -9.98 12.68
C THR A 983 0.99 -10.34 11.42
N HIS A 984 -0.32 -10.50 11.53
CA HIS A 984 -1.16 -10.97 10.43
C HIS A 984 -2.11 -9.87 9.97
N ILE A 985 -2.21 -9.60 8.67
CA ILE A 985 -3.24 -8.74 8.09
C ILE A 985 -4.06 -9.51 7.05
N TRP A 986 -5.08 -10.23 7.55
CA TRP A 986 -6.11 -10.85 6.73
C TRP A 986 -6.98 -9.79 6.03
N SER A 987 -7.57 -10.16 4.89
CA SER A 987 -8.03 -9.18 3.89
C SER A 987 -9.50 -9.26 3.49
N GLU A 988 -10.36 -9.93 4.26
CA GLU A 988 -11.82 -9.96 4.09
C GLU A 988 -12.44 -8.55 4.08
N GLN A 989 -11.78 -7.60 4.75
CA GLN A 989 -12.14 -6.18 4.79
C GLN A 989 -10.96 -5.23 4.51
N THR A 990 -9.79 -5.74 4.13
CA THR A 990 -8.56 -4.94 4.00
C THR A 990 -8.08 -4.96 2.56
N ASP A 991 -8.13 -3.80 1.90
CA ASP A 991 -7.72 -3.62 0.49
C ASP A 991 -6.54 -2.62 0.39
N ALA A 992 -6.09 -2.32 -0.83
CA ALA A 992 -5.02 -1.35 -1.06
C ALA A 992 -5.28 0.04 -0.42
N VAL A 993 -6.53 0.47 -0.28
CA VAL A 993 -6.88 1.81 0.21
C VAL A 993 -6.67 1.94 1.72
N ASN A 994 -6.85 0.84 2.47
CA ASN A 994 -6.76 0.87 3.94
C ASN A 994 -5.59 0.04 4.52
N LEU A 995 -4.84 -0.71 3.69
CA LEU A 995 -3.76 -1.61 4.12
C LEU A 995 -2.73 -0.92 5.03
N GLU A 996 -2.08 0.16 4.58
CA GLU A 996 -1.05 0.84 5.37
C GLU A 996 -1.58 1.42 6.69
N TYR A 997 -2.82 1.95 6.68
CA TYR A 997 -3.47 2.48 7.88
C TYR A 997 -3.78 1.36 8.90
N MET A 998 -4.16 0.17 8.41
CA MET A 998 -4.38 -0.99 9.25
C MET A 998 -3.05 -1.49 9.84
N VAL A 999 -2.01 -1.65 9.03
CA VAL A 999 -0.72 -2.23 9.47
C VAL A 999 0.10 -1.25 10.32
N TRP A 1000 0.20 0.01 9.92
CA TRP A 1000 1.12 0.99 10.53
C TRP A 1000 0.37 2.06 11.33
N PRO A 1001 0.84 2.44 12.52
CA PRO A 1001 2.10 2.07 13.18
C PRO A 1001 1.95 0.86 14.13
N ARG A 1002 0.97 -0.01 13.90
CA ARG A 1002 0.67 -1.14 14.78
C ARG A 1002 1.71 -2.25 14.70
N ALA A 1003 2.10 -2.69 13.51
CA ALA A 1003 3.19 -3.64 13.32
C ALA A 1003 4.55 -3.11 13.81
N CYS A 1004 4.77 -1.78 13.89
CA CYS A 1004 5.95 -1.21 14.55
C CYS A 1004 6.08 -1.68 16.01
N ALA A 1005 4.96 -1.88 16.71
CA ALA A 1005 4.93 -2.37 18.09
C ALA A 1005 5.48 -3.80 18.19
N ALA A 1006 5.04 -4.70 17.31
CA ALA A 1006 5.55 -6.06 17.22
C ALA A 1006 7.02 -6.08 16.77
N ALA A 1007 7.41 -5.24 15.81
CA ALA A 1007 8.79 -5.12 15.35
C ALA A 1007 9.75 -4.73 16.49
N GLU A 1008 9.37 -3.82 17.40
CA GLU A 1008 10.19 -3.52 18.58
C GLU A 1008 10.19 -4.65 19.63
N VAL A 1009 9.08 -5.37 19.81
CA VAL A 1009 9.07 -6.59 20.65
C VAL A 1009 10.02 -7.66 20.10
N LEU A 1010 10.04 -7.85 18.78
CA LEU A 1010 10.84 -8.87 18.10
C LEU A 1010 12.32 -8.46 17.92
N TRP A 1011 12.61 -7.16 17.84
CA TRP A 1011 13.99 -6.65 17.80
C TRP A 1011 14.57 -6.46 19.21
N SER A 1012 13.89 -5.72 20.08
CA SER A 1012 14.42 -5.29 21.39
C SER A 1012 13.99 -6.18 22.56
N GLY A 1013 13.05 -7.11 22.34
CA GLY A 1013 12.46 -7.95 23.38
C GLY A 1013 11.33 -7.27 24.16
N ALA A 1014 10.33 -8.06 24.55
CA ALA A 1014 9.19 -7.58 25.35
C ALA A 1014 9.58 -7.06 26.75
N LYS A 1015 10.69 -7.56 27.31
CA LYS A 1015 11.19 -7.19 28.64
C LYS A 1015 12.29 -6.13 28.59
N ASP A 1016 12.38 -5.34 29.65
CA ASP A 1016 13.52 -4.48 29.94
C ASP A 1016 14.62 -5.22 30.73
N ALA A 1017 15.75 -4.54 31.01
CA ALA A 1017 16.88 -5.09 31.75
C ALA A 1017 16.56 -5.47 33.22
N SER A 1018 15.37 -5.16 33.73
CA SER A 1018 14.88 -5.61 35.04
C SER A 1018 13.93 -6.82 34.96
N GLY A 1019 13.65 -7.32 33.76
CA GLY A 1019 12.72 -8.42 33.51
C GLY A 1019 11.24 -8.02 33.49
N GLN A 1020 10.94 -6.71 33.53
CA GLN A 1020 9.57 -6.18 33.46
C GLN A 1020 9.18 -5.89 32.01
N ASN A 1021 7.89 -5.93 31.67
CA ASN A 1021 7.42 -5.50 30.34
C ASN A 1021 7.87 -4.05 30.07
N ARG A 1022 8.41 -3.80 28.87
CA ARG A 1022 8.89 -2.45 28.50
C ARG A 1022 7.78 -1.42 28.65
N SER A 1023 8.12 -0.24 29.19
CA SER A 1023 7.11 0.77 29.49
C SER A 1023 6.47 1.37 28.24
N GLN A 1024 5.14 1.27 28.15
CA GLN A 1024 4.35 1.98 27.15
C GLN A 1024 4.46 3.50 27.29
N THR A 1025 4.81 4.04 28.47
CA THR A 1025 4.98 5.49 28.66
C THR A 1025 6.27 6.02 28.05
N THR A 1026 7.30 5.19 27.90
CA THR A 1026 8.56 5.53 27.20
C THR A 1026 8.54 5.09 25.73
N ALA A 1027 7.68 4.14 25.36
CA ALA A 1027 7.43 3.77 23.97
C ALA A 1027 6.56 4.79 23.23
N ALA A 1028 5.45 5.27 23.83
CA ALA A 1028 4.51 6.20 23.19
C ALA A 1028 5.14 7.40 22.46
N PRO A 1029 6.08 8.19 23.04
CA PRO A 1029 6.70 9.30 22.32
C PRO A 1029 7.59 8.84 21.16
N ARG A 1030 8.33 7.72 21.33
CA ARG A 1030 9.21 7.19 20.27
C ARG A 1030 8.41 6.63 19.10
N LEU A 1031 7.36 5.87 19.39
CA LEU A 1031 6.44 5.34 18.39
C LEU A 1031 5.69 6.45 17.66
N SER A 1032 5.31 7.51 18.38
CA SER A 1032 4.71 8.70 17.76
C SER A 1032 5.66 9.38 16.78
N GLU A 1033 6.97 9.40 17.06
CA GLU A 1033 7.95 9.94 16.12
C GLU A 1033 8.23 8.99 14.95
N MET A 1034 8.36 7.68 15.21
CA MET A 1034 8.50 6.68 14.15
C MET A 1034 7.32 6.76 13.16
N ARG A 1035 6.11 6.96 13.67
CA ARG A 1035 4.91 7.24 12.85
C ARG A 1035 5.08 8.46 11.96
N GLU A 1036 5.64 9.57 12.46
CA GLU A 1036 5.91 10.76 11.65
C GLU A 1036 7.04 10.54 10.64
N ARG A 1037 8.03 9.69 10.95
CA ARG A 1037 9.07 9.25 9.99
C ARG A 1037 8.47 8.40 8.87
N LEU A 1038 7.55 7.49 9.18
CA LEU A 1038 6.81 6.70 8.18
C LEU A 1038 5.97 7.61 7.27
N VAL A 1039 5.21 8.56 7.83
CA VAL A 1039 4.44 9.54 7.05
C VAL A 1039 5.34 10.42 6.16
N ALA A 1040 6.51 10.84 6.65
CA ALA A 1040 7.49 11.58 5.84
C ALA A 1040 8.12 10.77 4.70
N ARG A 1041 7.99 9.43 4.76
CA ARG A 1041 8.45 8.48 3.72
C ARG A 1041 7.32 8.01 2.79
N GLY A 1042 6.09 8.52 2.96
CA GLY A 1042 4.94 8.24 2.10
C GLY A 1042 3.89 7.28 2.70
N VAL A 1043 4.15 6.70 3.88
CA VAL A 1043 3.30 5.65 4.48
C VAL A 1043 2.08 6.25 5.19
N HIS A 1044 0.88 5.77 4.89
CA HIS A 1044 -0.39 6.25 5.45
C HIS A 1044 -0.68 5.76 6.89
N ALA A 1045 0.31 5.81 7.78
CA ALA A 1045 0.23 5.29 9.14
C ALA A 1045 -0.75 6.07 10.05
N ASP A 1046 -1.56 5.37 10.84
CA ASP A 1046 -2.51 5.97 11.82
C ASP A 1046 -1.81 6.78 12.94
N ALA A 1047 -2.53 7.63 13.66
CA ALA A 1047 -2.01 8.52 14.69
C ALA A 1047 -1.93 7.86 16.09
N ILE A 1048 -0.74 7.86 16.69
CA ILE A 1048 -0.50 7.31 18.04
C ILE A 1048 -1.14 8.15 19.16
N GLN A 1049 -0.96 9.47 19.10
CA GLN A 1049 -1.40 10.45 20.09
C GLN A 1049 -1.60 11.83 19.44
N MET A 1050 -2.49 12.65 20.00
CA MET A 1050 -2.66 14.04 19.55
C MET A 1050 -1.40 14.90 19.79
N PRO A 1051 -1.12 15.92 18.95
CA PRO A 1051 0.04 16.81 19.11
C PRO A 1051 0.22 17.42 20.51
N PHE A 1052 -0.87 17.69 21.23
CA PHE A 1052 -0.78 18.17 22.61
C PHE A 1052 -0.02 17.21 23.52
N CYS A 1053 -0.23 15.89 23.39
CA CYS A 1053 0.40 14.90 24.26
C CYS A 1053 1.89 14.75 23.98
N VAL A 1054 2.28 14.63 22.70
CA VAL A 1054 3.70 14.51 22.31
C VAL A 1054 4.51 15.76 22.68
N MET A 1055 3.93 16.96 22.59
CA MET A 1055 4.57 18.21 23.06
C MET A 1055 4.74 18.31 24.58
N ASN A 1056 3.94 17.58 25.37
CA ASN A 1056 3.81 17.77 26.82
C ASN A 1056 4.18 16.52 27.64
N GLY A 1057 4.70 15.47 26.99
CA GLY A 1057 5.19 14.25 27.62
C GLY A 1057 4.16 13.57 28.50
N THR A 1058 4.48 13.37 29.78
CA THR A 1058 3.66 12.62 30.74
C THR A 1058 2.37 13.33 31.18
N GLN A 1059 2.06 14.53 30.68
CA GLN A 1059 0.75 15.18 30.93
C GLN A 1059 -0.44 14.39 30.36
N CYS A 1060 -0.21 13.45 29.44
CA CYS A 1060 -1.22 12.51 28.93
C CYS A 1060 -1.04 11.07 29.44
N ALA A 1061 -0.46 10.88 30.64
CA ALA A 1061 -0.48 9.60 31.34
C ALA A 1061 -1.74 9.49 32.22
N LEU A 1062 -2.28 8.27 32.34
CA LEU A 1062 -3.39 7.90 33.22
C LEU A 1062 -2.88 7.02 34.38
#